data_AF-A0A1H4EGT5-F1
#
_entry.id   AF-A0A1H4EGT5-F1
#
_cell.length_a   1.000
_cell.length_b   1.000
_cell.length_c   1.000
_cell.angle_alpha   90.00
_cell.angle_beta   90.00
_cell.angle_gamma   90.00
#
_symmetry.space_group_name_H-M   'P 1'
#
loop_
_entity.id
_entity.type
_entity.pdbx_description
1 polymer ?
#
loop_
_entity_poly.entity_id
_entity_poly.type
_entity_poly.pdbx_seq_one_letter_code
_entity_poly.pdbx_strand_id
1 'polypeptide(L)'
;MRNFLLLFLLLMPMFGSCSDDNNDSAAWKDIDEIYKDLDQLKEKLNSLQLQANALSEIIKGGAITSVTEATDGGFVISYKGTDNVEHSFTIATSDQMISSPIIGIQEEAGIHYWTTTTGGKTSFLLDANNQKIPVTGSAPQIQVDENGYWVVNGKQILDSDRKPIKAEGKTTSLITKVEINDNGTASITLGNGETLSVSTFTLFNVEFKNGEQPAISPIIIEEETRNLTLSYNIIGKKAAQALMLITRSDDGLEAKLNSTDKTLAATFADGFEEGVTMIMLYDAEDNILIKPVRFTLPVVENGGIATGTDFKEFIDAVTNGNSLRKFKNKEGDVVLLNSIDMQGITLTSGAGSPVASNTTKANTKVVYTAGEQTFNGTFDGKGFSITNLTFTYNLEDGNIAHGLFNALGSSGIIKNLTIAGNAIITGNAPQGAAIGGLVGYCEGSILACTNKINISFEGTDAANFGVRLGGLAGVLFGNKIGDTTQANGCINEGMLTCGAIANTASGAYSAFNQGGIAGYVENDEAYIGYAVNKGSVSSPSGRGGGLVGTLQEGTMENCVNEGLIQDDVNGVFAGTSKRYNVKRIGGVAGGLNTDKIIKNCVNNGDVFSQNGSRAGGFVGHNAGFVQSCTNNGIILSDATADGANKHGAGWACGYSGTKTGVDYITDCHIGGKVGDYSTYKENPGDAPAATYSNAVRHGAFSKEANNFSNQDEAYYDWTITEDREIASGITYKHYSFTNFNQNIYAIEIDMNNPKVTFETVMADEMCPNPNGNNNSNNGKILRETLSETCIRRRSEGRNIVVGINTGFFNSHDGFPRGMHIEEGEPVFVNNPHVRSILTNHVWGFTYFDNRTVSFEKRDFTGKFKVGTKEYEYYSVNDTIVRLGGKPSYDANLYTFRYVKEPHPGLTNPIGSKALFIIGRNDQPLKVNSGDFDATVTQIVDGRNATVEAPYVTDKNEWVLQVTGEKADELAQSLKTGDKVTISAELKIGSSTAPVKVHNSSMYRFLYNGVYAAPPKKEDAETINPTTNLGMTQDKSKMIIFCVDGRTDNDRGLDFYEAYRVSQKLGLYDVIRFDGGGSTVMWTYENGVGKVINHVSDSNGERSCMNYLHVRVLE
;
A
#
# COMPACT_ATOMS: atom_id res chain seq x y z
N MET A 1 -6.21 -14.50 3.06
CA MET A 1 -5.52 -15.82 3.16
C MET A 1 -4.62 -16.18 1.98
N ARG A 2 -5.02 -15.93 0.72
CA ARG A 2 -4.20 -16.21 -0.49
C ARG A 2 -2.81 -15.55 -0.46
N ASN A 3 -2.71 -14.29 -0.01
CA ASN A 3 -1.41 -13.60 0.11
C ASN A 3 -0.57 -14.05 1.32
N PHE A 4 -1.19 -14.62 2.36
CA PHE A 4 -0.49 -15.10 3.55
C PHE A 4 0.12 -16.49 3.32
N LEU A 5 -0.56 -17.36 2.56
CA LEU A 5 -0.01 -18.65 2.13
C LEU A 5 1.08 -18.52 1.06
N LEU A 6 0.93 -17.58 0.11
CA LEU A 6 1.97 -17.27 -0.89
C LEU A 6 3.27 -16.79 -0.23
N LEU A 7 3.17 -16.01 0.86
CA LEU A 7 4.33 -15.55 1.62
C LEU A 7 5.01 -16.70 2.40
N PHE A 8 4.23 -17.68 2.88
CA PHE A 8 4.75 -18.84 3.61
C PHE A 8 5.43 -19.87 2.68
N LEU A 9 4.92 -20.04 1.45
CA LEU A 9 5.50 -20.90 0.41
C LEU A 9 6.81 -20.33 -0.19
N LEU A 10 6.97 -19.00 -0.21
CA LEU A 10 8.19 -18.34 -0.68
C LEU A 10 9.36 -18.40 0.32
N LEU A 11 9.09 -18.79 1.57
CA LEU A 11 10.09 -18.85 2.66
C LEU A 11 10.71 -20.24 2.90
N MET A 12 10.27 -21.28 2.19
CA MET A 12 10.76 -22.65 2.39
C MET A 12 12.19 -23.03 1.92
N PRO A 13 12.93 -22.29 1.05
CA PRO A 13 14.24 -22.79 0.60
C PRO A 13 15.43 -22.52 1.53
N MET A 14 15.25 -22.02 2.76
CA MET A 14 16.39 -21.53 3.59
C MET A 14 16.67 -22.31 4.88
N PHE A 15 16.16 -23.53 5.03
CA PHE A 15 16.66 -24.48 6.03
C PHE A 15 16.74 -25.89 5.45
N GLY A 16 17.96 -26.39 5.20
CA GLY A 16 18.18 -27.83 5.03
C GLY A 16 19.22 -28.21 3.98
N SER A 17 20.42 -28.50 4.47
CA SER A 17 21.36 -29.47 3.91
C SER A 17 20.66 -30.69 3.31
N CYS A 18 21.26 -31.27 2.26
CA CYS A 18 20.93 -32.56 1.66
C CYS A 18 20.30 -33.59 2.62
N SER A 19 19.04 -33.91 2.38
CA SER A 19 18.50 -35.27 2.47
C SER A 19 17.31 -35.36 1.53
N ASP A 20 17.39 -36.27 0.55
CA ASP A 20 16.26 -36.71 -0.27
C ASP A 20 15.17 -37.27 0.65
N ASP A 21 14.13 -36.48 0.96
CA ASP A 21 12.80 -36.93 1.44
C ASP A 21 11.82 -35.77 1.76
N ASN A 22 11.80 -34.68 0.98
CA ASN A 22 10.72 -33.69 1.08
C ASN A 22 9.56 -34.10 0.17
N ASN A 23 8.65 -34.89 0.75
CA ASN A 23 7.40 -35.27 0.10
C ASN A 23 6.35 -34.16 0.28
N ASP A 24 6.42 -33.12 -0.57
CA ASP A 24 5.47 -31.99 -0.60
C ASP A 24 4.02 -32.42 -0.95
N SER A 25 3.80 -33.69 -1.27
CA SER A 25 2.48 -34.27 -1.54
C SER A 25 1.51 -34.13 -0.38
N ALA A 26 1.97 -33.99 0.87
CA ALA A 26 1.09 -33.77 2.01
C ALA A 26 0.52 -32.34 2.05
N ALA A 27 1.36 -31.32 1.83
CA ALA A 27 0.93 -29.92 1.83
C ALA A 27 0.02 -29.59 0.63
N TRP A 28 0.28 -30.17 -0.54
CA TRP A 28 -0.59 -30.05 -1.71
C TRP A 28 -1.93 -30.79 -1.52
N LYS A 29 -1.92 -31.92 -0.81
CA LYS A 29 -3.14 -32.65 -0.47
C LYS A 29 -4.02 -31.89 0.54
N ASP A 30 -3.41 -31.22 1.52
CA ASP A 30 -4.14 -30.35 2.46
C ASP A 30 -4.74 -29.12 1.75
N ILE A 31 -4.02 -28.55 0.77
CA ILE A 31 -4.51 -27.41 -0.03
C ILE A 31 -5.65 -27.84 -0.97
N ASP A 32 -5.54 -29.00 -1.63
CA ASP A 32 -6.61 -29.55 -2.46
C ASP A 32 -7.85 -29.95 -1.61
N GLU A 33 -7.66 -30.45 -0.39
CA GLU A 33 -8.76 -30.70 0.56
C GLU A 33 -9.46 -29.39 0.97
N ILE A 34 -8.72 -28.30 1.22
CA ILE A 34 -9.31 -26.98 1.53
C ILE A 34 -10.11 -26.41 0.34
N TYR A 35 -9.59 -26.52 -0.90
CA TYR A 35 -10.33 -26.06 -2.08
C TYR A 35 -11.59 -26.90 -2.32
N LYS A 36 -11.50 -28.22 -2.10
CA LYS A 36 -12.64 -29.13 -2.16
C LYS A 36 -13.69 -28.81 -1.09
N ASP A 37 -13.27 -28.49 0.13
CA ASP A 37 -14.16 -28.06 1.21
C ASP A 37 -14.84 -26.71 0.91
N LEU A 38 -14.11 -25.77 0.29
CA LEU A 38 -14.64 -24.46 -0.09
C LEU A 38 -15.69 -24.56 -1.21
N ASP A 39 -15.45 -25.40 -2.21
CA ASP A 39 -16.41 -25.60 -3.31
C ASP A 39 -17.65 -26.37 -2.82
N GLN A 40 -17.47 -27.35 -1.92
CA GLN A 40 -18.58 -27.99 -1.21
C GLN A 40 -19.38 -26.99 -0.34
N LEU A 41 -18.72 -26.04 0.33
CA LEU A 41 -19.38 -24.99 1.11
C LEU A 41 -20.17 -24.03 0.23
N LYS A 42 -19.66 -23.67 -0.96
CA LYS A 42 -20.38 -22.82 -1.93
C LYS A 42 -21.64 -23.51 -2.48
N GLU A 43 -21.55 -24.79 -2.83
CA GLU A 43 -22.72 -25.56 -3.28
C GLU A 43 -23.79 -25.67 -2.16
N LYS A 44 -23.36 -25.91 -0.91
CA LYS A 44 -24.24 -25.92 0.26
C LYS A 44 -24.90 -24.57 0.53
N LEU A 45 -24.16 -23.48 0.38
CA LEU A 45 -24.66 -22.11 0.56
C LEU A 45 -25.73 -21.76 -0.49
N ASN A 46 -25.47 -22.10 -1.76
CA ASN A 46 -26.43 -21.90 -2.84
C ASN A 46 -27.72 -22.69 -2.59
N SER A 47 -27.61 -23.94 -2.10
CA SER A 47 -28.77 -24.76 -1.74
C SER A 47 -29.59 -24.15 -0.59
N LEU A 48 -28.94 -23.67 0.47
CA LEU A 48 -29.62 -22.99 1.59
C LEU A 48 -30.31 -21.69 1.16
N GLN A 49 -29.65 -20.89 0.33
CA GLN A 49 -30.22 -19.65 -0.20
C GLN A 49 -31.43 -19.94 -1.11
N LEU A 50 -31.36 -20.99 -1.93
CA LEU A 50 -32.49 -21.46 -2.75
C LEU A 50 -33.67 -21.90 -1.89
N GLN A 51 -33.44 -22.66 -0.80
CA GLN A 51 -34.50 -23.06 0.12
C GLN A 51 -35.12 -21.85 0.84
N ALA A 52 -34.32 -20.88 1.30
CA ALA A 52 -34.81 -19.67 1.94
C ALA A 52 -35.66 -18.80 0.99
N ASN A 53 -35.24 -18.68 -0.27
CA ASN A 53 -35.99 -18.00 -1.33
C ASN A 53 -37.31 -18.74 -1.63
N ALA A 54 -37.26 -20.07 -1.72
CA ALA A 54 -38.44 -20.91 -1.95
C ALA A 54 -39.49 -20.75 -0.84
N LEU A 55 -39.08 -20.76 0.44
CA LEU A 55 -40.03 -20.49 1.54
C LEU A 55 -40.64 -19.09 1.44
N SER A 56 -39.85 -18.07 1.09
CA SER A 56 -40.38 -16.71 0.94
C SER A 56 -41.45 -16.66 -0.15
N GLU A 57 -41.21 -17.28 -1.31
CA GLU A 57 -42.17 -17.31 -2.42
C GLU A 57 -43.41 -18.17 -2.12
N ILE A 58 -43.26 -19.31 -1.45
CA ILE A 58 -44.38 -20.17 -1.04
C ILE A 58 -45.26 -19.43 -0.01
N ILE A 59 -44.66 -18.74 0.98
CA ILE A 59 -45.40 -17.97 1.99
C ILE A 59 -46.07 -16.73 1.37
N LYS A 60 -45.51 -16.15 0.30
CA LYS A 60 -46.09 -15.03 -0.46
C LYS A 60 -47.23 -15.42 -1.42
N GLY A 61 -47.71 -16.67 -1.36
CA GLY A 61 -48.86 -17.14 -2.13
C GLY A 61 -48.52 -18.12 -3.26
N GLY A 62 -47.27 -18.57 -3.36
CA GLY A 62 -46.88 -19.70 -4.20
C GLY A 62 -47.39 -21.04 -3.66
N ALA A 63 -47.35 -22.09 -4.48
CA ALA A 63 -47.85 -23.42 -4.10
C ALA A 63 -46.92 -24.55 -4.55
N ILE A 64 -46.79 -25.57 -3.70
CA ILE A 64 -46.07 -26.80 -4.03
C ILE A 64 -46.86 -27.58 -5.09
N THR A 65 -46.20 -27.95 -6.18
CA THR A 65 -46.77 -28.66 -7.33
C THR A 65 -46.49 -30.17 -7.24
N SER A 66 -45.32 -30.58 -6.73
CA SER A 66 -45.00 -32.00 -6.52
C SER A 66 -43.87 -32.22 -5.49
N VAL A 67 -43.85 -33.42 -4.90
CA VAL A 67 -42.77 -33.95 -4.05
C VAL A 67 -42.41 -35.33 -4.57
N THR A 68 -41.16 -35.54 -4.98
CA THR A 68 -40.69 -36.81 -5.55
C THR A 68 -39.39 -37.25 -4.90
N GLU A 69 -39.12 -38.55 -4.86
CA GLU A 69 -37.90 -39.09 -4.25
C GLU A 69 -36.72 -38.94 -5.22
N ALA A 70 -35.59 -38.41 -4.73
CA ALA A 70 -34.38 -38.22 -5.53
C ALA A 70 -33.59 -39.52 -5.66
N THR A 71 -32.86 -39.70 -6.77
CA THR A 71 -32.12 -40.95 -7.08
C THR A 71 -30.97 -41.26 -6.12
N ASP A 72 -30.54 -40.29 -5.32
CA ASP A 72 -29.40 -40.34 -4.39
C ASP A 72 -29.80 -40.34 -2.91
N GLY A 73 -31.09 -40.41 -2.60
CA GLY A 73 -31.63 -40.35 -1.24
C GLY A 73 -31.91 -38.91 -0.80
N GLY A 74 -33.19 -38.54 -0.72
CA GLY A 74 -33.69 -37.18 -0.47
C GLY A 74 -35.01 -36.94 -1.20
N PHE A 75 -35.56 -35.72 -1.14
CA PHE A 75 -36.79 -35.36 -1.87
C PHE A 75 -36.56 -34.14 -2.79
N VAL A 76 -37.05 -34.20 -4.02
CA VAL A 76 -37.17 -33.05 -4.93
C VAL A 76 -38.55 -32.43 -4.73
N ILE A 77 -38.56 -31.16 -4.35
CA ILE A 77 -39.76 -30.34 -4.15
C ILE A 77 -39.89 -29.40 -5.33
N SER A 78 -41.03 -29.45 -6.03
CA SER A 78 -41.36 -28.50 -7.08
C SER A 78 -42.46 -27.55 -6.60
N TYR A 79 -42.36 -26.27 -6.96
CA TYR A 79 -43.31 -25.24 -6.58
C TYR A 79 -43.40 -24.15 -7.66
N LYS A 80 -44.50 -23.39 -7.67
CA LYS A 80 -44.59 -22.14 -8.43
C LYS A 80 -44.72 -20.97 -7.48
N GLY A 81 -43.90 -19.94 -7.70
CA GLY A 81 -43.97 -18.68 -6.98
C GLY A 81 -45.04 -17.75 -7.55
N THR A 82 -44.99 -16.48 -7.15
CA THR A 82 -45.91 -15.44 -7.64
C THR A 82 -45.73 -15.13 -9.14
N ASP A 83 -44.59 -15.54 -9.71
CA ASP A 83 -44.25 -15.49 -11.14
C ASP A 83 -44.92 -16.61 -11.97
N ASN A 84 -45.52 -17.60 -11.31
CA ASN A 84 -46.16 -18.78 -11.90
C ASN A 84 -45.23 -19.64 -12.78
N VAL A 85 -43.91 -19.51 -12.61
CA VAL A 85 -42.88 -20.34 -13.24
C VAL A 85 -42.62 -21.57 -12.35
N GLU A 86 -42.39 -22.73 -12.96
CA GLU A 86 -42.06 -23.95 -12.23
C GLU A 86 -40.61 -23.88 -11.73
N HIS A 87 -40.43 -23.98 -10.42
CA HIS A 87 -39.14 -24.03 -9.76
C HIS A 87 -39.03 -25.33 -8.96
N SER A 88 -37.81 -25.82 -8.76
CA SER A 88 -37.58 -27.02 -7.95
C SER A 88 -36.31 -26.93 -7.14
N PHE A 89 -36.30 -27.54 -5.96
CA PHE A 89 -35.11 -27.70 -5.13
C PHE A 89 -35.12 -29.06 -4.43
N THR A 90 -33.95 -29.53 -4.00
CA THR A 90 -33.79 -30.84 -3.33
C THR A 90 -33.54 -30.64 -1.84
N ILE A 91 -34.10 -31.53 -1.01
CA ILE A 91 -33.84 -31.61 0.44
C ILE A 91 -33.12 -32.93 0.79
N ALA A 92 -32.16 -32.84 1.72
CA ALA A 92 -31.34 -33.95 2.20
C ALA A 92 -32.07 -34.80 3.27
N THR A 93 -31.67 -36.06 3.46
CA THR A 93 -32.29 -37.00 4.43
C THR A 93 -32.10 -36.58 5.89
N SER A 94 -33.08 -36.87 6.76
CA SER A 94 -33.10 -36.49 8.18
C SER A 94 -31.89 -36.98 9.01
N ASP A 95 -31.22 -38.05 8.59
CA ASP A 95 -30.05 -38.63 9.27
C ASP A 95 -28.74 -37.85 9.05
N GLN A 96 -28.73 -36.82 8.19
CA GLN A 96 -27.54 -36.01 7.85
C GLN A 96 -27.45 -34.67 8.60
N MET A 97 -28.36 -34.41 9.54
CA MET A 97 -28.46 -33.12 10.26
C MET A 97 -27.64 -33.15 11.56
N ILE A 98 -26.46 -32.52 11.58
CA ILE A 98 -25.64 -32.40 12.81
C ILE A 98 -25.50 -30.92 13.22
N SER A 99 -26.03 -30.60 14.41
CA SER A 99 -25.85 -29.39 15.26
C SER A 99 -25.05 -28.20 14.68
N SER A 100 -25.61 -27.51 13.69
CA SER A 100 -25.11 -26.22 13.16
C SER A 100 -26.18 -25.13 13.36
N PRO A 101 -25.84 -23.82 13.35
CA PRO A 101 -26.82 -22.73 13.40
C PRO A 101 -27.90 -22.91 12.34
N ILE A 102 -29.17 -22.95 12.75
CA ILE A 102 -30.30 -23.17 11.84
C ILE A 102 -31.04 -21.85 11.64
N ILE A 103 -31.22 -21.43 10.38
CA ILE A 103 -32.17 -20.37 10.04
C ILE A 103 -33.56 -20.97 10.04
N GLY A 104 -34.46 -20.40 10.84
CA GLY A 104 -35.85 -20.81 10.97
C GLY A 104 -36.80 -19.64 10.77
N ILE A 105 -38.07 -19.92 11.02
CA ILE A 105 -39.09 -18.88 11.21
C ILE A 105 -39.69 -19.05 12.60
N GLN A 106 -40.39 -18.04 13.08
CA GLN A 106 -41.24 -18.13 14.27
C GLN A 106 -42.38 -17.11 14.13
N GLU A 107 -43.61 -17.51 14.46
CA GLU A 107 -44.77 -16.63 14.42
C GLU A 107 -44.85 -15.77 15.70
N GLU A 108 -45.08 -14.47 15.54
CA GLU A 108 -45.44 -13.58 16.63
C GLU A 108 -46.52 -12.60 16.17
N ALA A 109 -47.67 -12.60 16.85
CA ALA A 109 -48.82 -11.74 16.56
C ALA A 109 -49.32 -11.81 15.09
N GLY A 110 -49.37 -13.01 14.50
CA GLY A 110 -49.87 -13.23 13.13
C GLY A 110 -48.87 -12.91 12.01
N ILE A 111 -47.62 -12.58 12.35
CA ILE A 111 -46.54 -12.32 11.39
C ILE A 111 -45.40 -13.32 11.65
N HIS A 112 -44.95 -14.00 10.59
CA HIS A 112 -43.80 -14.89 10.66
C HIS A 112 -42.51 -14.06 10.52
N TYR A 113 -41.57 -14.24 11.44
CA TYR A 113 -40.27 -13.58 11.44
C TYR A 113 -39.14 -14.60 11.26
N TRP A 114 -38.06 -14.17 10.62
CA TRP A 114 -36.85 -14.98 10.51
C TRP A 114 -36.19 -15.17 11.88
N THR A 115 -35.72 -16.38 12.17
CA THR A 115 -35.03 -16.74 13.42
C THR A 115 -33.72 -17.47 13.15
N THR A 116 -32.84 -17.50 14.15
CA THR A 116 -31.64 -18.34 14.21
C THR A 116 -31.68 -19.20 15.46
N THR A 117 -31.40 -20.50 15.33
CA THR A 117 -31.25 -21.41 16.47
C THR A 117 -29.81 -21.87 16.62
N THR A 118 -29.19 -21.58 17.76
CA THR A 118 -27.80 -21.94 18.09
C THR A 118 -27.75 -22.58 19.48
N GLY A 119 -27.10 -23.75 19.62
CA GLY A 119 -26.95 -24.41 20.92
C GLY A 119 -28.28 -24.77 21.62
N GLY A 120 -29.36 -24.98 20.84
CA GLY A 120 -30.71 -25.26 21.35
C GLY A 120 -31.51 -24.01 21.77
N LYS A 121 -31.00 -22.80 21.51
CA LYS A 121 -31.68 -21.53 21.81
C LYS A 121 -32.03 -20.78 20.52
N THR A 122 -33.30 -20.41 20.36
CA THR A 122 -33.84 -19.67 19.21
C THR A 122 -33.90 -18.17 19.50
N SER A 123 -33.48 -17.34 18.54
CA SER A 123 -33.54 -15.87 18.59
C SER A 123 -34.00 -15.29 17.25
N PHE A 124 -34.67 -14.13 17.27
CA PHE A 124 -35.09 -13.44 16.05
C PHE A 124 -33.89 -12.83 15.29
N LEU A 125 -33.94 -12.91 13.97
CA LEU A 125 -33.07 -12.13 13.09
C LEU A 125 -33.53 -10.68 13.06
N LEU A 126 -32.56 -9.77 13.18
CA LEU A 126 -32.79 -8.34 13.23
C LEU A 126 -32.11 -7.65 12.05
N ASP A 127 -32.74 -6.62 11.51
CA ASP A 127 -32.18 -5.78 10.44
C ASP A 127 -31.07 -4.83 10.97
N ALA A 128 -30.59 -3.93 10.10
CA ALA A 128 -29.59 -2.92 10.45
C ALA A 128 -30.07 -1.95 11.54
N ASN A 129 -31.37 -1.80 11.73
CA ASN A 129 -32.03 -0.91 12.69
C ASN A 129 -32.50 -1.65 13.97
N ASN A 130 -32.07 -2.90 14.18
CA ASN A 130 -32.50 -3.78 15.28
C ASN A 130 -34.00 -4.14 15.28
N GLN A 131 -34.67 -4.08 14.13
CA GLN A 131 -36.07 -4.51 13.97
C GLN A 131 -36.14 -5.96 13.51
N LYS A 132 -37.16 -6.71 13.96
CA LYS A 132 -37.38 -8.11 13.53
C LYS A 132 -37.65 -8.16 12.03
N ILE A 133 -37.02 -9.09 11.32
CA ILE A 133 -37.18 -9.20 9.86
C ILE A 133 -38.39 -10.11 9.55
N PRO A 134 -39.50 -9.57 8.97
CA PRO A 134 -40.64 -10.40 8.59
C PRO A 134 -40.30 -11.26 7.37
N VAL A 135 -40.82 -12.49 7.32
CA VAL A 135 -40.61 -13.45 6.22
C VAL A 135 -41.22 -12.99 4.90
N THR A 136 -42.25 -12.14 4.97
CA THR A 136 -42.86 -11.45 3.83
C THR A 136 -41.97 -10.33 3.25
N GLY A 137 -40.89 -9.94 3.92
CA GLY A 137 -39.89 -8.99 3.44
C GLY A 137 -38.82 -9.63 2.54
N SER A 138 -37.61 -9.07 2.54
CA SER A 138 -36.46 -9.64 1.84
C SER A 138 -35.99 -10.93 2.53
N ALA A 139 -35.71 -11.97 1.75
CA ALA A 139 -35.08 -13.18 2.26
C ALA A 139 -33.67 -12.85 2.79
N PRO A 140 -33.26 -13.46 3.91
CA PRO A 140 -31.93 -13.23 4.47
C PRO A 140 -30.85 -13.71 3.49
N GLN A 141 -29.79 -12.92 3.37
CA GLN A 141 -28.57 -13.28 2.65
C GLN A 141 -27.69 -14.09 3.58
N ILE A 142 -27.54 -15.39 3.27
CA ILE A 142 -26.68 -16.30 4.04
C ILE A 142 -25.34 -16.37 3.32
N GLN A 143 -24.25 -16.12 4.06
CA GLN A 143 -22.88 -16.11 3.54
C GLN A 143 -21.91 -16.71 4.55
N VAL A 144 -20.67 -16.93 4.12
CA VAL A 144 -19.52 -17.22 4.98
C VAL A 144 -18.50 -16.09 4.77
N ASP A 145 -17.98 -15.51 5.85
CA ASP A 145 -16.99 -14.43 5.72
C ASP A 145 -15.59 -14.93 5.36
N GLU A 146 -14.67 -13.97 5.17
CA GLU A 146 -13.27 -14.22 4.80
C GLU A 146 -12.50 -15.12 5.78
N ASN A 147 -13.02 -15.31 7.00
CA ASN A 147 -12.40 -16.11 8.07
C ASN A 147 -13.11 -17.45 8.29
N GLY A 148 -14.13 -17.77 7.49
CA GLY A 148 -14.85 -19.04 7.54
C GLY A 148 -16.00 -19.08 8.55
N TYR A 149 -16.54 -17.94 8.98
CA TYR A 149 -17.66 -17.87 9.92
C TYR A 149 -18.99 -17.60 9.23
N TRP A 150 -20.08 -18.16 9.79
CA TRP A 150 -21.44 -17.94 9.27
C TRP A 150 -21.85 -16.48 9.42
N VAL A 151 -22.34 -15.89 8.32
CA VAL A 151 -22.85 -14.51 8.25
C VAL A 151 -24.26 -14.51 7.70
N VAL A 152 -25.14 -13.75 8.34
CA VAL A 152 -26.50 -13.49 7.85
C VAL A 152 -26.71 -11.99 7.77
N ASN A 153 -27.10 -11.49 6.58
CA ASN A 153 -27.27 -10.06 6.30
C ASN A 153 -26.08 -9.20 6.76
N GLY A 154 -24.86 -9.69 6.53
CA GLY A 154 -23.62 -8.99 6.87
C GLY A 154 -23.19 -9.05 8.34
N LYS A 155 -23.91 -9.77 9.23
CA LYS A 155 -23.54 -9.97 10.64
C LYS A 155 -23.18 -11.44 10.94
N GLN A 156 -22.07 -11.66 11.65
CA GLN A 156 -21.67 -13.00 12.10
C GLN A 156 -22.69 -13.58 13.09
N ILE A 157 -23.00 -14.87 12.94
CA ILE A 157 -23.82 -15.60 13.92
C ILE A 157 -22.95 -15.95 15.12
N LEU A 158 -23.44 -15.61 16.32
CA LEU A 158 -22.77 -15.89 17.59
C LEU A 158 -23.42 -17.07 18.32
N ASP A 159 -22.62 -17.84 19.05
CA ASP A 159 -23.10 -18.89 19.95
C ASP A 159 -23.65 -18.33 21.27
N SER A 160 -24.07 -19.22 22.18
CA SER A 160 -24.59 -18.87 23.50
C SER A 160 -23.60 -18.12 24.39
N ASP A 161 -22.30 -18.23 24.11
CA ASP A 161 -21.19 -17.56 24.83
C ASP A 161 -20.70 -16.30 24.10
N ARG A 162 -21.44 -15.84 23.07
CA ARG A 162 -21.14 -14.68 22.20
C ARG A 162 -19.89 -14.85 21.33
N LYS A 163 -19.52 -16.07 20.96
CA LYS A 163 -18.41 -16.32 20.02
C LYS A 163 -18.94 -16.61 18.61
N PRO A 164 -18.29 -16.10 17.55
CA PRO A 164 -18.66 -16.40 16.16
C PRO A 164 -18.61 -17.90 15.85
N ILE A 165 -19.61 -18.40 15.13
CA ILE A 165 -19.73 -19.83 14.79
C ILE A 165 -19.10 -20.11 13.43
N LYS A 166 -18.13 -21.04 13.38
CA LYS A 166 -17.40 -21.42 12.16
C LYS A 166 -18.25 -22.34 11.27
N ALA A 167 -18.18 -22.17 9.96
CA ALA A 167 -18.87 -23.01 8.97
C ALA A 167 -18.09 -24.31 8.73
N GLU A 168 -18.14 -25.23 9.69
CA GLU A 168 -17.55 -26.57 9.56
C GLU A 168 -18.45 -27.45 8.68
N GLY A 169 -17.86 -28.29 7.80
CA GLY A 169 -18.48 -28.98 6.64
C GLY A 169 -19.67 -29.94 6.85
N LYS A 170 -20.47 -29.76 7.90
CA LYS A 170 -21.73 -30.47 8.16
C LYS A 170 -22.81 -30.07 7.15
N THR A 171 -23.67 -31.02 6.77
CA THR A 171 -24.86 -30.81 5.94
C THR A 171 -25.90 -30.01 6.72
N THR A 172 -26.36 -28.90 6.13
CA THR A 172 -27.38 -28.02 6.72
C THR A 172 -28.51 -27.83 5.72
N SER A 173 -29.72 -28.27 6.08
CA SER A 173 -30.94 -28.04 5.32
C SER A 173 -31.89 -27.16 6.14
N LEU A 174 -32.54 -26.19 5.49
CA LEU A 174 -33.53 -25.32 6.14
C LEU A 174 -34.85 -26.07 6.33
N ILE A 175 -35.19 -26.92 5.36
CA ILE A 175 -36.32 -27.85 5.39
C ILE A 175 -35.81 -29.27 5.68
N THR A 176 -36.39 -29.91 6.69
CA THR A 176 -36.01 -31.26 7.14
C THR A 176 -37.00 -32.34 6.71
N LYS A 177 -38.24 -31.95 6.40
CA LYS A 177 -39.28 -32.84 5.91
C LYS A 177 -40.35 -32.06 5.14
N VAL A 178 -40.92 -32.66 4.10
CA VAL A 178 -42.15 -32.18 3.47
C VAL A 178 -43.11 -33.35 3.33
N GLU A 179 -44.31 -33.22 3.88
CA GLU A 179 -45.37 -34.23 3.78
C GLU A 179 -46.61 -33.64 3.10
N ILE A 180 -47.18 -34.35 2.13
CA ILE A 180 -48.49 -34.00 1.59
C ILE A 180 -49.55 -34.58 2.52
N ASN A 181 -50.37 -33.72 3.10
CA ASN A 181 -51.43 -34.10 4.02
C ASN A 181 -52.71 -34.50 3.26
N ASP A 182 -53.52 -35.39 3.84
CA ASP A 182 -54.80 -35.84 3.26
C ASP A 182 -55.83 -34.72 3.06
N ASN A 183 -55.64 -33.57 3.73
CA ASN A 183 -56.49 -32.38 3.61
C ASN A 183 -56.11 -31.43 2.45
N GLY A 184 -55.10 -31.78 1.63
CA GLY A 184 -54.70 -30.98 0.45
C GLY A 184 -53.70 -29.86 0.72
N THR A 185 -53.13 -29.81 1.93
CA THR A 185 -51.97 -28.96 2.28
C THR A 185 -50.68 -29.78 2.29
N ALA A 186 -49.53 -29.13 2.25
CA ALA A 186 -48.24 -29.75 2.53
C ALA A 186 -47.71 -29.24 3.88
N SER A 187 -47.30 -30.15 4.76
CA SER A 187 -46.56 -29.85 5.98
C SER A 187 -45.07 -29.77 5.68
N ILE A 188 -44.46 -28.61 5.85
CA ILE A 188 -43.01 -28.39 5.76
C ILE A 188 -42.44 -28.35 7.17
N THR A 189 -41.64 -29.34 7.57
CA THR A 189 -40.90 -29.32 8.83
C THR A 189 -39.55 -28.64 8.63
N LEU A 190 -39.21 -27.71 9.52
CA LEU A 190 -37.98 -26.94 9.50
C LEU A 190 -36.90 -27.55 10.38
N GLY A 191 -35.65 -27.08 10.22
CA GLY A 191 -34.52 -27.54 11.03
C GLY A 191 -34.66 -27.30 12.54
N ASN A 192 -35.45 -26.31 12.96
CA ASN A 192 -35.74 -26.03 14.38
C ASN A 192 -36.86 -26.90 14.97
N GLY A 193 -37.48 -27.78 14.16
CA GLY A 193 -38.58 -28.67 14.56
C GLY A 193 -39.98 -28.09 14.40
N GLU A 194 -40.13 -26.81 14.03
CA GLU A 194 -41.44 -26.23 13.71
C GLU A 194 -41.97 -26.74 12.37
N THR A 195 -43.29 -26.83 12.22
CA THR A 195 -43.96 -27.32 11.00
C THR A 195 -44.89 -26.24 10.44
N LEU A 196 -44.69 -25.88 9.18
CA LEU A 196 -45.50 -24.92 8.43
C LEU A 196 -46.48 -25.67 7.51
N SER A 197 -47.76 -25.29 7.52
CA SER A 197 -48.75 -25.81 6.57
C SER A 197 -48.87 -24.87 5.37
N VAL A 198 -48.67 -25.37 4.15
CA VAL A 198 -48.73 -24.59 2.90
C VAL A 198 -49.70 -25.20 1.88
N SER A 199 -50.29 -24.39 1.01
CA SER A 199 -51.27 -24.84 0.01
C SER A 199 -50.61 -25.58 -1.17
N THR A 200 -51.29 -26.61 -1.70
CA THR A 200 -50.85 -27.36 -2.90
C THR A 200 -51.75 -27.07 -4.11
N PHE A 201 -51.22 -27.19 -5.34
CA PHE A 201 -51.96 -26.96 -6.60
C PHE A 201 -53.16 -27.91 -6.83
N THR A 202 -53.39 -28.89 -5.96
CA THR A 202 -54.36 -29.97 -6.21
C THR A 202 -55.78 -29.67 -5.69
N LEU A 203 -56.00 -28.55 -4.98
CA LEU A 203 -57.30 -28.15 -4.43
C LEU A 203 -58.21 -27.41 -5.44
N PHE A 204 -57.83 -26.22 -5.93
CA PHE A 204 -58.54 -25.53 -7.04
C PHE A 204 -57.66 -24.47 -7.74
N ASN A 205 -57.86 -24.24 -9.05
CA ASN A 205 -57.16 -23.27 -9.93
C ASN A 205 -58.13 -22.75 -11.01
N VAL A 206 -57.80 -21.71 -11.76
CA VAL A 206 -58.63 -21.14 -12.84
C VAL A 206 -57.95 -21.17 -14.21
N GLU A 207 -58.68 -21.60 -15.24
CA GLU A 207 -58.32 -21.50 -16.65
C GLU A 207 -59.17 -20.42 -17.34
N PHE A 208 -58.56 -19.60 -18.19
CA PHE A 208 -59.25 -18.59 -19.00
C PHE A 208 -59.27 -18.99 -20.48
N LYS A 209 -60.31 -18.58 -21.20
CA LYS A 209 -60.43 -18.72 -22.66
C LYS A 209 -60.97 -17.44 -23.29
N ASN A 210 -60.36 -17.06 -24.42
CA ASN A 210 -60.87 -16.00 -25.28
C ASN A 210 -61.58 -16.67 -26.47
N GLY A 211 -62.92 -16.63 -26.49
CA GLY A 211 -63.70 -17.50 -27.36
C GLY A 211 -63.42 -18.98 -27.08
N GLU A 212 -63.07 -19.75 -28.11
CA GLU A 212 -62.71 -21.18 -27.98
C GLU A 212 -61.22 -21.43 -27.64
N GLN A 213 -60.38 -20.39 -27.71
CA GLN A 213 -58.92 -20.54 -27.53
C GLN A 213 -58.51 -20.35 -26.06
N PRO A 214 -57.56 -21.15 -25.54
CA PRO A 214 -56.97 -20.92 -24.22
C PRO A 214 -56.35 -19.52 -24.15
N ALA A 215 -56.72 -18.74 -23.12
CA ALA A 215 -56.15 -17.42 -22.84
C ALA A 215 -55.10 -17.58 -21.73
N ILE A 216 -53.83 -17.68 -22.14
CA ILE A 216 -52.70 -17.85 -21.24
C ILE A 216 -52.10 -16.47 -20.96
N SER A 217 -51.85 -16.17 -19.69
CA SER A 217 -51.21 -14.92 -19.26
C SER A 217 -49.72 -14.93 -19.66
N PRO A 218 -49.17 -13.87 -20.33
CA PRO A 218 -49.85 -12.63 -20.70
C PRO A 218 -50.75 -12.78 -21.93
N ILE A 219 -51.95 -12.20 -21.84
CA ILE A 219 -52.96 -12.20 -22.89
C ILE A 219 -52.67 -11.03 -23.83
N ILE A 220 -52.41 -11.34 -25.11
CA ILE A 220 -52.18 -10.34 -26.14
C ILE A 220 -53.51 -9.73 -26.57
N ILE A 221 -53.63 -8.41 -26.49
CA ILE A 221 -54.79 -7.65 -26.97
C ILE A 221 -54.46 -6.98 -28.30
N GLU A 222 -55.41 -6.98 -29.25
CA GLU A 222 -55.21 -6.27 -30.52
C GLU A 222 -55.19 -4.76 -30.29
N GLU A 223 -54.43 -4.05 -31.11
CA GLU A 223 -54.34 -2.59 -31.07
C GLU A 223 -55.75 -1.97 -31.22
N GLU A 224 -56.03 -0.89 -30.49
CA GLU A 224 -57.35 -0.25 -30.39
C GLU A 224 -58.45 -1.05 -29.64
N THR A 225 -58.15 -2.24 -29.12
CA THR A 225 -59.11 -2.99 -28.27
C THR A 225 -59.41 -2.22 -26.99
N ARG A 226 -60.68 -1.83 -26.80
CA ARG A 226 -61.16 -1.14 -25.59
C ARG A 226 -61.72 -2.07 -24.52
N ASN A 227 -62.25 -3.23 -24.92
CA ASN A 227 -62.85 -4.20 -24.00
C ASN A 227 -62.53 -5.62 -24.47
N LEU A 228 -62.25 -6.54 -23.54
CA LEU A 228 -62.04 -7.96 -23.79
C LEU A 228 -62.78 -8.79 -22.74
N THR A 229 -63.56 -9.79 -23.17
CA THR A 229 -64.26 -10.71 -22.26
C THR A 229 -63.67 -12.12 -22.38
N LEU A 230 -63.16 -12.65 -21.27
CA LEU A 230 -62.67 -14.01 -21.15
C LEU A 230 -63.70 -14.88 -20.46
N SER A 231 -63.96 -16.07 -20.97
CA SER A 231 -64.64 -17.11 -20.19
C SER A 231 -63.64 -17.79 -19.26
N TYR A 232 -64.08 -18.27 -18.10
CA TYR A 232 -63.21 -18.96 -17.16
C TYR A 232 -63.82 -20.26 -16.63
N ASN A 233 -62.96 -21.19 -16.23
CA ASN A 233 -63.38 -22.39 -15.51
C ASN A 233 -62.46 -22.67 -14.33
N ILE A 234 -63.05 -22.98 -13.17
CA ILE A 234 -62.30 -23.41 -12.00
C ILE A 234 -62.11 -24.93 -12.08
N ILE A 235 -60.89 -25.39 -11.89
CA ILE A 235 -60.44 -26.79 -12.02
C ILE A 235 -59.76 -27.24 -10.72
N GLY A 236 -59.73 -28.55 -10.41
CA GLY A 236 -59.12 -29.10 -9.18
C GLY A 236 -60.09 -29.90 -8.30
N LYS A 237 -59.59 -30.59 -7.25
CA LYS A 237 -60.37 -31.53 -6.42
C LYS A 237 -61.53 -30.88 -5.66
N LYS A 238 -61.41 -29.61 -5.30
CA LYS A 238 -62.42 -28.78 -4.61
C LYS A 238 -62.94 -27.64 -5.49
N ALA A 239 -62.79 -27.71 -6.82
CA ALA A 239 -63.24 -26.66 -7.74
C ALA A 239 -64.72 -26.25 -7.59
N ALA A 240 -65.59 -27.19 -7.20
CA ALA A 240 -67.00 -26.93 -6.95
C ALA A 240 -67.28 -26.09 -5.70
N GLN A 241 -66.30 -25.95 -4.80
CA GLN A 241 -66.41 -25.24 -3.52
C GLN A 241 -65.69 -23.87 -3.55
N ALA A 242 -64.93 -23.59 -4.61
CA ALA A 242 -64.13 -22.39 -4.74
C ALA A 242 -64.92 -21.23 -5.39
N LEU A 243 -64.79 -20.05 -4.79
CA LEU A 243 -65.24 -18.76 -5.30
C LEU A 243 -64.03 -17.98 -5.83
N MET A 244 -64.29 -17.01 -6.70
CA MET A 244 -63.26 -16.19 -7.32
C MET A 244 -63.62 -14.71 -7.20
N LEU A 245 -62.65 -13.86 -6.88
CA LEU A 245 -62.81 -12.41 -6.82
C LEU A 245 -61.57 -11.70 -7.35
N ILE A 246 -61.71 -10.41 -7.66
CA ILE A 246 -60.61 -9.56 -8.09
C ILE A 246 -60.14 -8.75 -6.88
N THR A 247 -58.85 -8.84 -6.55
CA THR A 247 -58.28 -8.13 -5.39
C THR A 247 -57.66 -6.80 -5.77
N ARG A 248 -57.13 -6.68 -7.00
CA ARG A 248 -56.52 -5.46 -7.53
C ARG A 248 -56.52 -5.49 -9.06
N SER A 249 -56.61 -4.33 -9.69
CA SER A 249 -56.18 -4.13 -11.09
C SER A 249 -55.25 -2.92 -11.14
N ASP A 250 -54.30 -2.95 -12.07
CA ASP A 250 -53.40 -1.82 -12.31
C ASP A 250 -54.14 -0.62 -12.93
N ASP A 251 -53.60 0.59 -12.74
CA ASP A 251 -54.19 1.81 -13.28
C ASP A 251 -54.28 1.76 -14.82
N GLY A 252 -55.45 2.12 -15.37
CA GLY A 252 -55.73 2.02 -16.81
C GLY A 252 -56.30 0.66 -17.27
N LEU A 253 -56.42 -0.32 -16.36
CA LEU A 253 -57.11 -1.60 -16.57
C LEU A 253 -58.25 -1.78 -15.56
N GLU A 254 -59.49 -1.82 -16.04
CA GLU A 254 -60.65 -2.14 -15.20
C GLU A 254 -61.10 -3.58 -15.49
N ALA A 255 -61.07 -4.46 -14.49
CA ALA A 255 -61.55 -5.82 -14.62
C ALA A 255 -62.79 -6.08 -13.74
N LYS A 256 -63.79 -6.77 -14.32
CA LYS A 256 -65.05 -7.14 -13.67
C LYS A 256 -65.31 -8.63 -13.82
N LEU A 257 -65.63 -9.27 -12.70
CA LEU A 257 -65.96 -10.69 -12.68
C LEU A 257 -67.47 -10.92 -12.69
N ASN A 258 -67.94 -11.85 -13.51
CA ASN A 258 -69.31 -12.37 -13.47
C ASN A 258 -69.27 -13.86 -13.16
N SER A 259 -69.68 -14.20 -11.94
CA SER A 259 -69.67 -15.58 -11.43
C SER A 259 -70.79 -16.45 -11.98
N THR A 260 -71.89 -15.85 -12.44
CA THR A 260 -73.03 -16.56 -13.05
C THR A 260 -72.68 -17.05 -14.44
N ASP A 261 -72.16 -16.15 -15.28
CA ASP A 261 -71.81 -16.45 -16.67
C ASP A 261 -70.38 -17.00 -16.81
N LYS A 262 -69.65 -17.09 -15.70
CA LYS A 262 -68.24 -17.48 -15.61
C LYS A 262 -67.37 -16.69 -16.60
N THR A 263 -67.42 -15.36 -16.53
CA THR A 263 -66.60 -14.47 -17.37
C THR A 263 -65.81 -13.43 -16.57
N LEU A 264 -64.68 -13.00 -17.13
CA LEU A 264 -63.87 -11.87 -16.70
C LEU A 264 -63.86 -10.84 -17.84
N ALA A 265 -64.50 -9.70 -17.63
CA ALA A 265 -64.48 -8.57 -18.57
C ALA A 265 -63.38 -7.59 -18.17
N ALA A 266 -62.49 -7.26 -19.10
CA ALA A 266 -61.42 -6.28 -18.95
C ALA A 266 -61.66 -5.08 -19.89
N THR A 267 -61.49 -3.87 -19.37
CA THR A 267 -61.60 -2.59 -20.08
C THR A 267 -60.27 -1.85 -20.00
N PHE A 268 -59.81 -1.32 -21.13
CA PHE A 268 -58.50 -0.69 -21.28
C PHE A 268 -58.63 0.80 -21.59
N ALA A 269 -57.88 1.64 -20.87
CA ALA A 269 -57.85 3.09 -21.08
C ALA A 269 -57.18 3.50 -22.40
N ASP A 270 -57.35 4.76 -22.81
CA ASP A 270 -56.60 5.34 -23.93
C ASP A 270 -55.09 5.32 -23.61
N GLY A 271 -54.28 4.79 -24.54
CA GLY A 271 -52.83 4.65 -24.35
C GLY A 271 -52.38 3.42 -23.54
N PHE A 272 -53.28 2.49 -23.21
CA PHE A 272 -52.93 1.24 -22.52
C PHE A 272 -51.92 0.39 -23.33
N GLU A 273 -50.78 0.05 -22.72
CA GLU A 273 -49.77 -0.85 -23.31
C GLU A 273 -49.70 -2.20 -22.60
N GLU A 274 -49.76 -2.20 -21.27
CA GLU A 274 -49.75 -3.40 -20.43
C GLU A 274 -50.44 -3.13 -19.09
N GLY A 275 -50.92 -4.20 -18.44
CA GLY A 275 -51.50 -4.12 -17.10
C GLY A 275 -51.90 -5.48 -16.55
N VAL A 276 -52.00 -5.57 -15.23
CA VAL A 276 -52.30 -6.82 -14.52
C VAL A 276 -53.55 -6.69 -13.67
N THR A 277 -54.39 -7.72 -13.71
CA THR A 277 -55.47 -7.95 -12.75
C THR A 277 -55.12 -9.13 -11.85
N MET A 278 -55.19 -8.92 -10.53
CA MET A 278 -54.96 -9.95 -9.52
C MET A 278 -56.28 -10.63 -9.16
N ILE A 279 -56.32 -11.95 -9.31
CA ILE A 279 -57.49 -12.78 -9.07
C ILE A 279 -57.22 -13.68 -7.88
N MET A 280 -58.14 -13.73 -6.93
CA MET A 280 -58.08 -14.61 -5.76
C MET A 280 -59.19 -15.66 -5.86
N LEU A 281 -58.82 -16.92 -5.74
CA LEU A 281 -59.72 -18.05 -5.52
C LEU A 281 -59.70 -18.41 -4.04
N TYR A 282 -60.86 -18.71 -3.47
CA TYR A 282 -60.98 -19.13 -2.08
C TYR A 282 -62.16 -20.07 -1.85
N ASP A 283 -62.13 -20.90 -0.80
CA ASP A 283 -63.27 -21.73 -0.40
C ASP A 283 -63.76 -21.43 1.04
N ALA A 284 -64.80 -22.13 1.49
CA ALA A 284 -65.39 -21.96 2.83
C ALA A 284 -64.55 -22.56 3.97
N GLU A 285 -63.41 -23.18 3.66
CA GLU A 285 -62.47 -23.78 4.60
C GLU A 285 -61.16 -22.96 4.64
N ASP A 286 -61.22 -21.68 4.26
CA ASP A 286 -60.13 -20.70 4.24
C ASP A 286 -58.92 -21.08 3.37
N ASN A 287 -59.09 -21.98 2.38
CA ASN A 287 -58.06 -22.23 1.37
C ASN A 287 -58.06 -21.07 0.36
N ILE A 288 -56.89 -20.52 0.02
CA ILE A 288 -56.75 -19.34 -0.86
C ILE A 288 -55.68 -19.58 -1.94
N LEU A 289 -55.93 -19.12 -3.17
CA LEU A 289 -54.97 -19.06 -4.27
C LEU A 289 -55.05 -17.69 -4.96
N ILE A 290 -53.93 -17.00 -5.17
CA ILE A 290 -53.89 -15.72 -5.88
C ILE A 290 -53.15 -15.89 -7.21
N LYS A 291 -53.71 -15.37 -8.31
CA LYS A 291 -53.19 -15.50 -9.68
C LYS A 291 -53.22 -14.17 -10.44
N PRO A 292 -52.09 -13.72 -11.01
CA PRO A 292 -52.07 -12.56 -11.91
C PRO A 292 -52.56 -12.93 -13.32
N VAL A 293 -53.46 -12.11 -13.88
CA VAL A 293 -53.83 -12.13 -15.30
C VAL A 293 -53.29 -10.85 -15.94
N ARG A 294 -52.27 -11.00 -16.79
CA ARG A 294 -51.60 -9.89 -17.47
C ARG A 294 -52.20 -9.69 -18.86
N PHE A 295 -52.42 -8.45 -19.26
CA PHE A 295 -52.83 -8.03 -20.60
C PHE A 295 -51.74 -7.15 -21.20
N THR A 296 -51.44 -7.30 -22.49
CA THR A 296 -50.41 -6.50 -23.16
C THR A 296 -50.68 -6.36 -24.67
N LEU A 297 -50.29 -5.23 -25.26
CA LEU A 297 -50.27 -5.05 -26.71
C LEU A 297 -49.16 -5.89 -27.35
N PRO A 298 -49.31 -6.29 -28.63
CA PRO A 298 -48.26 -7.03 -29.33
C PRO A 298 -46.97 -6.23 -29.42
N VAL A 299 -45.84 -6.93 -29.30
CA VAL A 299 -44.51 -6.37 -29.52
C VAL A 299 -44.38 -5.91 -30.97
N VAL A 300 -43.80 -4.72 -31.21
CA VAL A 300 -43.49 -4.25 -32.57
C VAL A 300 -42.21 -4.94 -33.03
N GLU A 301 -42.34 -5.91 -33.96
CA GLU A 301 -41.24 -6.80 -34.37
C GLU A 301 -39.99 -6.07 -34.89
N ASN A 302 -40.16 -4.87 -35.45
CA ASN A 302 -39.08 -3.97 -35.93
C ASN A 302 -39.09 -2.60 -35.24
N GLY A 303 -39.51 -2.52 -33.97
CA GLY A 303 -39.51 -1.26 -33.22
C GLY A 303 -38.09 -0.73 -32.98
N GLY A 304 -37.92 0.60 -33.10
CA GLY A 304 -36.62 1.26 -32.98
C GLY A 304 -36.57 2.62 -33.68
N ILE A 305 -35.44 3.31 -33.55
CA ILE A 305 -35.20 4.63 -34.11
C ILE A 305 -34.31 4.50 -35.36
N ALA A 306 -34.80 4.94 -36.52
CA ALA A 306 -34.12 4.78 -37.80
C ALA A 306 -33.79 6.09 -38.54
N THR A 307 -34.30 7.23 -38.09
CA THR A 307 -34.09 8.53 -38.75
C THR A 307 -33.97 9.65 -37.72
N GLY A 308 -33.46 10.81 -38.14
CA GLY A 308 -33.41 11.99 -37.27
C GLY A 308 -34.80 12.47 -36.85
N THR A 309 -35.82 12.29 -37.70
CA THR A 309 -37.22 12.55 -37.34
C THR A 309 -37.71 11.60 -36.26
N ASP A 310 -37.46 10.29 -36.39
CA ASP A 310 -37.82 9.32 -35.34
C ASP A 310 -37.12 9.62 -34.02
N PHE A 311 -35.86 10.07 -34.07
CA PHE A 311 -35.12 10.44 -32.88
C PHE A 311 -35.72 11.67 -32.20
N LYS A 312 -36.11 12.70 -32.98
CA LYS A 312 -36.85 13.85 -32.44
C LYS A 312 -38.19 13.41 -31.82
N GLU A 313 -38.96 12.56 -32.51
CA GLU A 313 -40.21 12.03 -31.99
C GLU A 313 -40.03 11.26 -30.68
N PHE A 314 -38.93 10.50 -30.53
CA PHE A 314 -38.58 9.84 -29.28
C PHE A 314 -38.34 10.86 -28.14
N ILE A 315 -37.54 11.89 -28.39
CA ILE A 315 -37.29 12.97 -27.41
C ILE A 315 -38.60 13.63 -27.00
N ASP A 316 -39.46 13.98 -27.97
CA ASP A 316 -40.77 14.58 -27.72
C ASP A 316 -41.69 13.61 -26.95
N ALA A 317 -41.63 12.30 -27.24
CA ALA A 317 -42.45 11.30 -26.59
C ALA A 317 -42.07 11.12 -25.11
N VAL A 318 -40.78 11.03 -24.80
CA VAL A 318 -40.29 11.02 -23.42
C VAL A 318 -40.75 12.27 -22.70
N THR A 319 -40.50 13.45 -23.25
CA THR A 319 -40.80 14.73 -22.59
C THR A 319 -42.29 14.94 -22.33
N ASN A 320 -43.17 14.45 -23.21
CA ASN A 320 -44.61 14.60 -23.08
C ASN A 320 -45.30 13.42 -22.34
N GLY A 321 -44.55 12.39 -21.94
CA GLY A 321 -45.12 11.19 -21.31
C GLY A 321 -45.95 10.32 -22.26
N ASN A 322 -45.62 10.35 -23.56
CA ASN A 322 -46.28 9.52 -24.58
C ASN A 322 -45.68 8.10 -24.63
N SER A 323 -46.43 7.18 -25.24
CA SER A 323 -46.00 5.81 -25.53
C SER A 323 -44.61 5.74 -26.16
N LEU A 324 -43.76 4.86 -25.63
CA LEU A 324 -42.43 4.56 -26.19
C LEU A 324 -42.41 3.25 -27.00
N ARG A 325 -43.54 2.52 -27.08
CA ARG A 325 -43.62 1.19 -27.73
C ARG A 325 -43.08 1.18 -29.16
N LYS A 326 -43.28 2.24 -29.96
CA LYS A 326 -42.74 2.38 -31.33
C LYS A 326 -41.21 2.23 -31.37
N PHE A 327 -40.51 2.69 -30.33
CA PHE A 327 -39.04 2.75 -30.29
C PHE A 327 -38.41 1.53 -29.61
N LYS A 328 -39.22 0.67 -29.01
CA LYS A 328 -38.77 -0.49 -28.24
C LYS A 328 -38.59 -1.73 -29.13
N ASN A 329 -37.53 -2.49 -28.88
CA ASN A 329 -37.35 -3.83 -29.44
C ASN A 329 -38.19 -4.88 -28.70
N LYS A 330 -38.00 -6.17 -29.03
CA LYS A 330 -38.72 -7.28 -28.40
C LYS A 330 -38.36 -7.51 -26.93
N GLU A 331 -37.20 -7.03 -26.49
CA GLU A 331 -36.77 -7.03 -25.10
C GLU A 331 -37.33 -5.84 -24.29
N GLY A 332 -37.99 -4.87 -24.95
CA GLY A 332 -38.52 -3.67 -24.32
C GLY A 332 -37.53 -2.50 -24.22
N ASP A 333 -36.33 -2.65 -24.78
CA ASP A 333 -35.29 -1.61 -24.81
C ASP A 333 -35.52 -0.65 -25.97
N VAL A 334 -35.31 0.65 -25.75
CA VAL A 334 -35.26 1.63 -26.85
C VAL A 334 -33.96 1.42 -27.62
N VAL A 335 -34.03 1.20 -28.94
CA VAL A 335 -32.85 0.87 -29.75
C VAL A 335 -32.69 1.74 -30.98
N LEU A 336 -31.43 1.98 -31.37
CA LEU A 336 -31.11 2.48 -32.71
C LEU A 336 -31.10 1.33 -33.73
N LEU A 337 -31.69 1.57 -34.90
CA LEU A 337 -31.67 0.63 -36.03
C LEU A 337 -30.56 0.93 -37.03
N ASN A 338 -30.07 2.17 -37.05
CA ASN A 338 -28.97 2.65 -37.88
C ASN A 338 -28.28 3.86 -37.21
N SER A 339 -27.21 4.36 -37.83
CA SER A 339 -26.66 5.67 -37.43
C SER A 339 -27.58 6.80 -37.91
N ILE A 340 -27.78 7.78 -37.04
CA ILE A 340 -28.72 8.88 -37.20
C ILE A 340 -27.96 10.16 -37.57
N ASP A 341 -28.40 10.82 -38.63
CA ASP A 341 -27.93 12.16 -39.00
C ASP A 341 -28.99 13.19 -38.60
N MET A 342 -28.58 14.17 -37.80
CA MET A 342 -29.43 15.24 -37.29
C MET A 342 -29.26 16.55 -38.07
N GLN A 343 -28.58 16.52 -39.24
CA GLN A 343 -28.43 17.70 -40.08
C GLN A 343 -29.79 18.31 -40.44
N GLY A 344 -29.95 19.61 -40.15
CA GLY A 344 -31.18 20.35 -40.42
C GLY A 344 -32.33 20.11 -39.41
N ILE A 345 -32.12 19.25 -38.41
CA ILE A 345 -33.08 18.98 -37.33
C ILE A 345 -32.53 19.57 -36.04
N THR A 346 -33.19 20.61 -35.52
CA THR A 346 -32.80 21.25 -34.26
C THR A 346 -33.62 20.70 -33.11
N LEU A 347 -32.94 20.32 -32.02
CA LEU A 347 -33.57 19.94 -30.77
C LEU A 347 -33.62 21.16 -29.84
N THR A 348 -34.81 21.47 -29.32
CA THR A 348 -35.02 22.64 -28.44
C THR A 348 -34.87 22.32 -26.96
N SER A 349 -34.82 21.04 -26.60
CA SER A 349 -34.56 20.53 -25.25
C SER A 349 -33.97 19.11 -25.32
N GLY A 350 -33.37 18.65 -24.23
CA GLY A 350 -33.07 17.22 -24.05
C GLY A 350 -34.33 16.39 -23.79
N ALA A 351 -34.17 15.07 -23.74
CA ALA A 351 -35.23 14.14 -23.36
C ALA A 351 -35.62 14.30 -21.89
N GLY A 352 -36.92 14.37 -21.63
CA GLY A 352 -37.53 14.38 -20.30
C GLY A 352 -37.83 15.77 -19.77
N SER A 353 -38.78 15.83 -18.82
CA SER A 353 -39.23 17.08 -18.21
C SER A 353 -38.09 17.83 -17.48
N PRO A 354 -38.20 19.17 -17.31
CA PRO A 354 -37.22 19.96 -16.57
C PRO A 354 -36.89 19.40 -15.18
N VAL A 355 -35.61 19.48 -14.82
CA VAL A 355 -35.09 19.14 -13.49
C VAL A 355 -35.16 20.38 -12.60
N ALA A 356 -35.60 20.19 -11.36
CA ALA A 356 -35.69 21.26 -10.35
C ALA A 356 -34.61 21.15 -9.28
N SER A 357 -34.31 22.27 -8.59
CA SER A 357 -33.37 22.33 -7.46
C SER A 357 -34.06 22.77 -6.18
N ASN A 358 -33.58 22.30 -5.04
CA ASN A 358 -34.02 22.76 -3.71
C ASN A 358 -33.59 24.19 -3.33
N THR A 359 -32.70 24.85 -4.09
CA THR A 359 -32.08 26.12 -3.71
C THR A 359 -31.70 26.95 -4.92
N THR A 360 -31.85 28.28 -4.81
CA THR A 360 -31.29 29.26 -5.76
C THR A 360 -30.15 30.07 -5.15
N LYS A 361 -29.80 29.79 -3.88
CA LYS A 361 -28.80 30.55 -3.12
C LYS A 361 -27.39 30.08 -3.46
N ALA A 362 -26.53 31.01 -3.85
CA ALA A 362 -25.11 30.77 -4.10
C ALA A 362 -24.41 29.98 -2.97
N ASN A 363 -23.42 29.17 -3.32
CA ASN A 363 -22.61 28.36 -2.39
C ASN A 363 -23.42 27.47 -1.43
N THR A 364 -24.48 26.86 -1.93
CA THR A 364 -25.26 25.87 -1.17
C THR A 364 -25.28 24.53 -1.88
N LYS A 365 -25.33 23.44 -1.10
CA LYS A 365 -25.49 22.08 -1.65
C LYS A 365 -26.81 22.02 -2.41
N VAL A 366 -26.77 21.48 -3.62
CA VAL A 366 -27.91 21.40 -4.52
C VAL A 366 -28.45 19.98 -4.46
N VAL A 367 -29.75 19.85 -4.25
CA VAL A 367 -30.47 18.58 -4.40
C VAL A 367 -31.32 18.72 -5.64
N TYR A 368 -31.11 17.83 -6.60
CA TYR A 368 -31.83 17.78 -7.85
C TYR A 368 -33.10 16.96 -7.66
N THR A 369 -34.17 17.33 -8.36
CA THR A 369 -35.40 16.55 -8.44
C THR A 369 -35.71 16.36 -9.91
N ALA A 370 -35.55 15.12 -10.37
CA ALA A 370 -35.86 14.74 -11.74
C ALA A 370 -37.36 14.99 -12.03
N GLY A 371 -37.67 15.45 -13.24
CA GLY A 371 -39.05 15.69 -13.64
C GLY A 371 -39.85 14.39 -13.77
N GLU A 372 -41.18 14.47 -13.68
CA GLU A 372 -42.06 13.30 -13.73
C GLU A 372 -41.84 12.42 -14.98
N GLN A 373 -41.52 13.04 -16.12
CA GLN A 373 -41.28 12.36 -17.40
C GLN A 373 -39.80 12.09 -17.67
N THR A 374 -39.04 11.70 -16.64
CA THR A 374 -37.62 11.36 -16.79
C THR A 374 -37.47 9.98 -17.45
N PHE A 375 -36.57 9.87 -18.42
CA PHE A 375 -36.28 8.57 -19.03
C PHE A 375 -35.67 7.61 -18.01
N ASN A 376 -36.29 6.45 -17.82
CA ASN A 376 -35.90 5.48 -16.79
C ASN A 376 -35.80 4.03 -17.32
N GLY A 377 -35.67 3.86 -18.65
CA GLY A 377 -35.51 2.56 -19.30
C GLY A 377 -34.11 2.39 -19.92
N THR A 378 -33.94 1.35 -20.74
CA THR A 378 -32.70 1.15 -21.51
C THR A 378 -32.78 1.89 -22.86
N PHE A 379 -31.75 2.65 -23.18
CA PHE A 379 -31.44 3.14 -24.53
C PHE A 379 -30.16 2.45 -25.02
N ASP A 380 -30.28 1.55 -25.99
CA ASP A 380 -29.15 0.85 -26.60
C ASP A 380 -28.87 1.41 -28.00
N GLY A 381 -27.74 2.09 -28.14
CA GLY A 381 -27.25 2.57 -29.43
C GLY A 381 -26.82 1.45 -30.36
N LYS A 382 -26.63 0.21 -29.87
CA LYS A 382 -26.17 -0.97 -30.62
C LYS A 382 -24.86 -0.75 -31.39
N GLY A 383 -24.04 0.19 -30.93
CA GLY A 383 -22.80 0.62 -31.57
C GLY A 383 -22.99 1.67 -32.68
N PHE A 384 -24.21 2.11 -32.96
CA PHE A 384 -24.49 3.18 -33.89
C PHE A 384 -24.25 4.57 -33.30
N SER A 385 -24.24 5.58 -34.19
CA SER A 385 -23.94 6.96 -33.84
C SER A 385 -25.10 7.91 -34.11
N ILE A 386 -25.16 9.01 -33.37
CA ILE A 386 -26.03 10.16 -33.65
C ILE A 386 -25.11 11.36 -33.92
N THR A 387 -25.15 11.88 -35.13
CA THR A 387 -24.18 12.87 -35.65
C THR A 387 -24.85 14.16 -36.06
N ASN A 388 -24.06 15.22 -36.24
CA ASN A 388 -24.52 16.58 -36.55
C ASN A 388 -25.49 17.15 -35.51
N LEU A 389 -25.39 16.69 -34.27
CA LEU A 389 -26.17 17.21 -33.17
C LEU A 389 -25.78 18.66 -32.89
N THR A 390 -26.78 19.54 -32.85
CA THR A 390 -26.58 20.94 -32.49
C THR A 390 -27.61 21.33 -31.43
N PHE A 391 -27.11 21.76 -30.27
CA PHE A 391 -27.94 22.22 -29.16
C PHE A 391 -27.55 23.62 -28.73
N THR A 392 -28.55 24.41 -28.38
CA THR A 392 -28.35 25.66 -27.65
C THR A 392 -29.19 25.62 -26.39
N TYR A 393 -28.54 25.50 -25.24
CA TYR A 393 -29.21 25.49 -23.95
C TYR A 393 -29.13 26.88 -23.33
N ASN A 394 -30.28 27.48 -23.07
CA ASN A 394 -30.36 28.72 -22.30
C ASN A 394 -30.67 28.36 -20.85
N LEU A 395 -29.74 28.64 -19.94
CA LEU A 395 -29.86 28.29 -18.51
C LEU A 395 -30.95 29.09 -17.77
N GLU A 396 -31.63 30.01 -18.44
CA GLU A 396 -32.79 30.76 -17.92
C GLU A 396 -34.14 30.11 -18.25
N ASP A 397 -34.15 28.94 -18.91
CA ASP A 397 -35.36 28.22 -19.32
C ASP A 397 -36.14 27.56 -18.16
N GLY A 398 -35.62 27.66 -16.93
CA GLY A 398 -36.23 27.07 -15.73
C GLY A 398 -35.87 25.60 -15.50
N ASN A 399 -35.10 24.98 -16.40
CA ASN A 399 -34.48 23.68 -16.20
C ASN A 399 -33.07 23.88 -15.64
N ILE A 400 -32.65 23.09 -14.65
CA ILE A 400 -31.29 23.20 -14.11
C ILE A 400 -30.32 22.18 -14.70
N ALA A 401 -30.79 21.21 -15.47
CA ALA A 401 -29.98 20.11 -15.98
C ALA A 401 -30.18 19.90 -17.49
N HIS A 402 -29.09 19.98 -18.25
CA HIS A 402 -29.12 19.96 -19.71
C HIS A 402 -28.15 18.93 -20.29
N GLY A 403 -28.63 18.20 -21.29
CA GLY A 403 -27.87 17.27 -22.10
C GLY A 403 -28.77 16.67 -23.17
N LEU A 404 -28.30 15.67 -23.93
CA LEU A 404 -29.18 14.92 -24.83
C LEU A 404 -30.39 14.34 -24.08
N PHE A 405 -30.16 13.94 -22.83
CA PHE A 405 -31.16 13.67 -21.81
C PHE A 405 -31.01 14.72 -20.70
N ASN A 406 -32.09 15.38 -20.31
CA ASN A 406 -32.05 16.35 -19.21
C ASN A 406 -31.71 15.65 -17.89
N ALA A 407 -32.35 14.49 -17.66
CA ALA A 407 -32.01 13.56 -16.61
C ALA A 407 -32.12 12.10 -17.06
N LEU A 408 -31.43 11.22 -16.33
CA LEU A 408 -31.55 9.76 -16.45
C LEU A 408 -31.92 9.20 -15.08
N GLY A 409 -33.08 8.53 -14.98
CA GLY A 409 -33.58 7.96 -13.73
C GLY A 409 -32.73 6.78 -13.24
N SER A 410 -32.94 6.37 -11.99
CA SER A 410 -32.11 5.37 -11.29
C SER A 410 -32.11 3.96 -11.92
N SER A 411 -33.14 3.58 -12.68
CA SER A 411 -33.19 2.34 -13.46
C SER A 411 -32.75 2.54 -14.92
N GLY A 412 -32.52 3.78 -15.33
CA GLY A 412 -32.15 4.14 -16.69
C GLY A 412 -30.75 3.66 -17.07
N ILE A 413 -30.60 3.17 -18.30
CA ILE A 413 -29.32 2.73 -18.84
C ILE A 413 -29.15 3.30 -20.24
N ILE A 414 -28.08 4.03 -20.51
CA ILE A 414 -27.69 4.39 -21.88
C ILE A 414 -26.43 3.61 -22.22
N LYS A 415 -26.48 2.81 -23.29
CA LYS A 415 -25.34 1.96 -23.68
C LYS A 415 -25.03 1.94 -25.17
N ASN A 416 -23.77 1.62 -25.49
CA ASN A 416 -23.28 1.37 -26.86
C ASN A 416 -23.59 2.51 -27.85
N LEU A 417 -23.44 3.76 -27.43
CA LEU A 417 -23.85 4.93 -28.22
C LEU A 417 -22.68 5.88 -28.47
N THR A 418 -22.54 6.36 -29.71
CA THR A 418 -21.65 7.49 -30.03
C THR A 418 -22.46 8.73 -30.39
N ILE A 419 -22.17 9.87 -29.77
CA ILE A 419 -22.80 11.17 -30.12
C ILE A 419 -21.75 12.15 -30.64
N ALA A 420 -22.08 12.95 -31.66
CA ALA A 420 -21.14 13.91 -32.25
C ALA A 420 -21.80 15.19 -32.76
N GLY A 421 -21.14 16.34 -32.57
CA GLY A 421 -21.72 17.66 -32.84
C GLY A 421 -21.24 18.77 -31.89
N ASN A 422 -22.08 19.77 -31.64
CA ASN A 422 -21.75 20.94 -30.82
C ASN A 422 -22.92 21.33 -29.90
N ALA A 423 -22.60 21.76 -28.68
CA ALA A 423 -23.54 22.34 -27.72
C ALA A 423 -23.03 23.70 -27.25
N ILE A 424 -23.88 24.73 -27.34
CA ILE A 424 -23.60 26.08 -26.87
C ILE A 424 -24.48 26.36 -25.65
N ILE A 425 -23.87 26.73 -24.52
CA ILE A 425 -24.56 27.05 -23.27
C ILE A 425 -24.59 28.56 -23.11
N THR A 426 -25.77 29.13 -22.90
CA THR A 426 -26.02 30.58 -22.82
C THR A 426 -26.87 30.93 -21.60
N GLY A 427 -27.05 32.23 -21.33
CA GLY A 427 -27.85 32.72 -20.21
C GLY A 427 -27.12 32.76 -18.87
N ASN A 428 -27.81 33.22 -17.83
CA ASN A 428 -27.27 33.29 -16.47
C ASN A 428 -27.37 31.91 -15.79
N ALA A 429 -26.23 31.33 -15.39
CA ALA A 429 -26.22 30.02 -14.76
C ALA A 429 -26.83 30.05 -13.34
N PRO A 430 -27.86 29.22 -13.06
CA PRO A 430 -28.38 29.05 -11.71
C PRO A 430 -27.43 28.24 -10.82
N GLN A 431 -27.59 28.36 -9.51
CA GLN A 431 -26.84 27.55 -8.54
C GLN A 431 -27.26 26.09 -8.76
N GLY A 432 -26.36 25.29 -9.30
CA GLY A 432 -26.71 23.90 -9.60
C GLY A 432 -26.57 23.51 -11.05
N ALA A 433 -26.39 24.44 -11.98
CA ALA A 433 -26.46 24.14 -13.41
C ALA A 433 -25.63 22.89 -13.78
N ALA A 434 -26.30 21.84 -14.22
CA ALA A 434 -25.75 20.51 -14.48
C ALA A 434 -25.77 20.24 -15.99
N ILE A 435 -24.62 20.31 -16.64
CA ILE A 435 -24.50 20.30 -18.09
C ILE A 435 -23.65 19.10 -18.51
N GLY A 436 -24.22 18.19 -19.28
CA GLY A 436 -23.52 17.05 -19.86
C GLY A 436 -23.70 16.98 -21.37
N GLY A 437 -22.73 16.41 -22.08
CA GLY A 437 -22.92 16.11 -23.51
C GLY A 437 -24.01 15.07 -23.75
N LEU A 438 -24.12 14.08 -22.86
CA LEU A 438 -25.14 13.04 -22.92
C LEU A 438 -26.26 13.25 -21.89
N VAL A 439 -25.93 13.45 -20.62
CA VAL A 439 -26.91 13.56 -19.53
C VAL A 439 -26.63 14.77 -18.65
N GLY A 440 -27.63 15.62 -18.39
CA GLY A 440 -27.48 16.72 -17.42
C GLY A 440 -27.28 16.19 -15.99
N TYR A 441 -28.32 15.52 -15.47
CA TYR A 441 -28.34 14.91 -14.13
C TYR A 441 -28.56 13.39 -14.20
N CYS A 442 -27.60 12.60 -13.74
CA CYS A 442 -27.58 11.15 -13.94
C CYS A 442 -27.73 10.36 -12.63
N GLU A 443 -28.86 9.68 -12.47
CA GLU A 443 -29.08 8.66 -11.42
C GLU A 443 -28.87 7.24 -11.96
N GLY A 444 -29.00 7.05 -13.27
CA GLY A 444 -28.83 5.78 -13.97
C GLY A 444 -27.39 5.46 -14.38
N SER A 445 -27.24 4.52 -15.32
CA SER A 445 -25.93 4.04 -15.82
C SER A 445 -25.64 4.49 -17.25
N ILE A 446 -24.39 4.86 -17.53
CA ILE A 446 -23.88 5.14 -18.88
C ILE A 446 -22.77 4.15 -19.18
N LEU A 447 -22.91 3.32 -20.22
CA LEU A 447 -22.00 2.17 -20.49
C LEU A 447 -21.56 2.13 -21.96
N ALA A 448 -20.26 1.97 -22.22
CA ALA A 448 -19.73 1.89 -23.60
C ALA A 448 -20.17 3.05 -24.51
N CYS A 449 -20.30 4.26 -23.95
CA CYS A 449 -20.73 5.45 -24.69
C CYS A 449 -19.54 6.34 -25.04
N THR A 450 -19.57 6.95 -26.23
CA THR A 450 -18.56 7.91 -26.69
C THR A 450 -19.19 9.27 -26.95
N ASN A 451 -18.76 10.30 -26.21
CA ASN A 451 -19.11 11.69 -26.47
C ASN A 451 -18.08 12.37 -27.37
N LYS A 452 -18.52 12.87 -28.53
CA LYS A 452 -17.76 13.76 -29.43
C LYS A 452 -18.44 15.11 -29.60
N ILE A 453 -19.28 15.51 -28.64
CA ILE A 453 -19.90 16.84 -28.62
C ILE A 453 -18.91 17.84 -28.03
N ASN A 454 -18.59 18.89 -28.78
CA ASN A 454 -17.90 20.05 -28.21
C ASN A 454 -18.90 20.89 -27.41
N ILE A 455 -18.58 21.17 -26.15
CA ILE A 455 -19.43 21.97 -25.25
C ILE A 455 -18.76 23.33 -25.03
N SER A 456 -19.39 24.39 -25.52
CA SER A 456 -18.95 25.78 -25.34
C SER A 456 -19.85 26.47 -24.32
N PHE A 457 -19.32 26.82 -23.16
CA PHE A 457 -20.00 27.65 -22.18
C PHE A 457 -19.75 29.13 -22.48
N GLU A 458 -20.79 29.79 -22.99
CA GLU A 458 -20.81 31.21 -23.39
C GLU A 458 -21.78 32.04 -22.53
N GLY A 459 -22.40 31.41 -21.54
CA GLY A 459 -23.22 32.06 -20.53
C GLY A 459 -22.39 32.78 -19.47
N THR A 460 -23.08 33.29 -18.46
CA THR A 460 -22.47 33.96 -17.30
C THR A 460 -22.55 33.07 -16.07
N ASP A 461 -21.46 33.03 -15.29
CA ASP A 461 -21.43 32.41 -13.97
C ASP A 461 -21.09 33.47 -12.93
N ALA A 462 -22.05 33.75 -12.05
CA ALA A 462 -21.95 34.78 -11.02
C ALA A 462 -21.10 34.30 -9.83
N ALA A 463 -20.60 35.25 -9.03
CA ALA A 463 -19.72 34.92 -7.92
C ALA A 463 -20.35 33.90 -6.94
N ASN A 464 -19.66 32.77 -6.75
CA ASN A 464 -20.04 31.65 -5.89
C ASN A 464 -21.27 30.84 -6.33
N PHE A 465 -21.77 31.04 -7.55
CA PHE A 465 -22.75 30.14 -8.14
C PHE A 465 -22.01 28.92 -8.69
N GLY A 466 -22.36 27.72 -8.21
CA GLY A 466 -21.75 26.51 -8.73
C GLY A 466 -22.29 26.20 -10.13
N VAL A 467 -21.42 25.72 -11.01
CA VAL A 467 -21.77 25.04 -12.28
C VAL A 467 -21.11 23.66 -12.28
N ARG A 468 -21.73 22.65 -12.89
CA ARG A 468 -21.18 21.31 -13.09
C ARG A 468 -21.24 20.96 -14.56
N LEU A 469 -20.10 20.98 -15.24
CA LEU A 469 -19.99 20.72 -16.67
C LEU A 469 -19.14 19.47 -16.90
N GLY A 470 -19.75 18.45 -17.51
CA GLY A 470 -19.08 17.20 -17.86
C GLY A 470 -19.20 16.85 -19.34
N GLY A 471 -18.26 16.09 -19.88
CA GLY A 471 -18.35 15.63 -21.28
C GLY A 471 -19.48 14.62 -21.46
N LEU A 472 -19.67 13.71 -20.50
CA LEU A 472 -20.81 12.77 -20.51
C LEU A 472 -21.92 13.24 -19.59
N ALA A 473 -21.61 13.50 -18.32
CA ALA A 473 -22.59 13.86 -17.30
C ALA A 473 -22.27 15.18 -16.61
N GLY A 474 -23.24 16.10 -16.49
CA GLY A 474 -23.06 17.29 -15.66
C GLY A 474 -22.86 16.91 -14.19
N VAL A 475 -23.81 16.13 -13.68
CA VAL A 475 -23.76 15.54 -12.34
C VAL A 475 -23.99 14.04 -12.44
N LEU A 476 -23.09 13.26 -11.83
CA LEU A 476 -23.31 11.85 -11.53
C LEU A 476 -23.78 11.74 -10.07
N PHE A 477 -25.05 11.43 -9.88
CA PHE A 477 -25.62 11.20 -8.57
C PHE A 477 -25.64 9.70 -8.24
N GLY A 478 -26.16 8.86 -9.13
CA GLY A 478 -26.35 7.44 -8.89
C GLY A 478 -25.41 6.53 -9.69
N ASN A 479 -25.63 5.22 -9.57
CA ASN A 479 -25.01 4.12 -10.32
C ASN A 479 -23.62 4.39 -10.92
N LYS A 480 -23.46 4.40 -12.25
CA LYS A 480 -22.15 4.24 -12.85
C LYS A 480 -21.96 4.86 -14.23
N ILE A 481 -20.79 5.43 -14.46
CA ILE A 481 -20.25 5.72 -15.80
C ILE A 481 -19.14 4.72 -16.07
N GLY A 482 -19.39 3.84 -17.02
CA GLY A 482 -18.67 2.58 -17.15
C GLY A 482 -19.00 1.59 -16.03
N ASP A 483 -18.18 0.57 -15.87
CA ASP A 483 -18.27 -0.37 -14.75
C ASP A 483 -16.92 -1.03 -14.48
N THR A 484 -16.90 -2.18 -13.81
CA THR A 484 -15.66 -2.89 -13.48
C THR A 484 -15.02 -3.62 -14.67
N THR A 485 -15.56 -3.46 -15.88
CA THR A 485 -15.07 -4.06 -17.12
C THR A 485 -14.68 -2.98 -18.13
N GLN A 486 -13.55 -3.20 -18.82
CA GLN A 486 -13.08 -2.27 -19.84
C GLN A 486 -14.06 -2.12 -21.03
N ALA A 487 -14.83 -3.17 -21.35
CA ALA A 487 -15.78 -3.16 -22.45
C ALA A 487 -16.88 -2.11 -22.28
N ASN A 488 -17.23 -1.78 -21.03
CA ASN A 488 -18.24 -0.78 -20.72
C ASN A 488 -17.63 0.62 -20.45
N GLY A 489 -16.32 0.79 -20.57
CA GLY A 489 -15.66 2.08 -20.41
C GLY A 489 -16.24 3.14 -21.35
N CYS A 490 -16.49 4.34 -20.82
CA CYS A 490 -17.01 5.46 -21.61
C CYS A 490 -15.90 6.42 -22.02
N ILE A 491 -16.05 7.06 -23.18
CA ILE A 491 -15.02 7.90 -23.79
C ILE A 491 -15.56 9.32 -24.00
N ASN A 492 -14.77 10.33 -23.66
CA ASN A 492 -15.00 11.71 -24.10
C ASN A 492 -13.89 12.16 -25.05
N GLU A 493 -14.25 12.50 -26.29
CA GLU A 493 -13.37 13.15 -27.27
C GLU A 493 -13.76 14.62 -27.52
N GLY A 494 -14.92 15.04 -27.04
CA GLY A 494 -15.41 16.41 -27.16
C GLY A 494 -14.60 17.41 -26.32
N MET A 495 -14.38 18.60 -26.87
CA MET A 495 -13.73 19.70 -26.14
C MET A 495 -14.72 20.41 -25.23
N LEU A 496 -14.29 20.75 -24.02
CA LEU A 496 -15.07 21.51 -23.04
C LEU A 496 -14.39 22.87 -22.82
N THR A 497 -15.03 23.94 -23.27
CA THR A 497 -14.50 25.31 -23.16
C THR A 497 -15.45 26.20 -22.38
N CYS A 498 -14.88 27.13 -21.62
CA CYS A 498 -15.62 28.15 -20.90
C CYS A 498 -15.04 29.53 -21.24
N GLY A 499 -15.92 30.45 -21.64
CA GLY A 499 -15.59 31.85 -21.90
C GLY A 499 -15.27 32.62 -20.61
N ALA A 500 -15.39 33.94 -20.68
CA ALA A 500 -15.19 34.80 -19.52
C ALA A 500 -16.34 34.66 -18.51
N ILE A 501 -16.01 34.39 -17.24
CA ILE A 501 -16.96 34.30 -16.13
C ILE A 501 -16.51 35.15 -14.95
N ALA A 502 -17.45 35.56 -14.09
CA ALA A 502 -17.16 36.40 -12.92
C ALA A 502 -16.80 35.57 -11.67
N ASN A 503 -17.10 34.28 -11.67
CA ASN A 503 -16.90 33.41 -10.51
C ASN A 503 -15.41 33.13 -10.26
N THR A 504 -14.92 33.45 -9.07
CA THR A 504 -13.53 33.17 -8.62
C THR A 504 -13.47 32.08 -7.54
N ALA A 505 -14.60 31.47 -7.19
CA ALA A 505 -14.65 30.49 -6.12
C ALA A 505 -14.07 29.14 -6.55
N SER A 506 -13.47 28.42 -5.60
CA SER A 506 -12.84 27.10 -5.82
C SER A 506 -13.33 26.03 -4.83
N GLY A 507 -14.44 26.29 -4.13
CA GLY A 507 -15.11 25.34 -3.25
C GLY A 507 -16.02 24.37 -4.01
N ALA A 508 -16.31 23.19 -3.46
CA ALA A 508 -17.09 22.15 -4.15
C ALA A 508 -18.46 22.67 -4.65
N TYR A 509 -19.20 23.41 -3.81
CA TYR A 509 -20.54 23.91 -4.14
C TYR A 509 -20.58 25.27 -4.86
N SER A 510 -19.49 26.03 -4.80
CA SER A 510 -19.43 27.42 -5.30
C SER A 510 -18.62 27.58 -6.58
N ALA A 511 -17.82 26.58 -6.94
CA ALA A 511 -16.96 26.64 -8.11
C ALA A 511 -17.68 26.30 -9.40
N PHE A 512 -17.10 26.78 -10.50
CA PHE A 512 -17.28 26.17 -11.81
C PHE A 512 -16.53 24.82 -11.84
N ASN A 513 -17.25 23.71 -11.71
CA ASN A 513 -16.69 22.36 -11.73
C ASN A 513 -16.73 21.81 -13.17
N GLN A 514 -15.58 21.41 -13.70
CA GLN A 514 -15.44 20.96 -15.08
C GLN A 514 -14.63 19.66 -15.16
N GLY A 515 -15.18 18.63 -15.80
CA GLY A 515 -14.49 17.35 -16.01
C GLY A 515 -14.76 16.75 -17.38
N GLY A 516 -13.77 16.06 -17.98
CA GLY A 516 -13.96 15.43 -19.29
C GLY A 516 -15.03 14.33 -19.29
N ILE A 517 -15.24 13.65 -18.17
CA ILE A 517 -16.28 12.62 -18.00
C ILE A 517 -17.47 13.18 -17.24
N ALA A 518 -17.25 13.66 -16.01
CA ALA A 518 -18.30 14.25 -15.19
C ALA A 518 -17.90 15.57 -14.55
N GLY A 519 -18.83 16.53 -14.49
CA GLY A 519 -18.57 17.79 -13.80
C GLY A 519 -18.43 17.61 -12.29
N TYR A 520 -19.32 16.80 -11.70
CA TYR A 520 -19.43 16.60 -10.25
C TYR A 520 -20.05 15.25 -9.91
N VAL A 521 -19.56 14.60 -8.85
CA VAL A 521 -20.06 13.30 -8.37
C VAL A 521 -20.58 13.44 -6.94
N GLU A 522 -21.85 13.14 -6.67
CA GLU A 522 -22.57 13.63 -5.48
C GLU A 522 -23.14 12.56 -4.53
N ASN A 523 -23.01 11.26 -4.83
CA ASN A 523 -23.41 10.20 -3.89
C ASN A 523 -22.42 9.02 -3.85
N ASP A 524 -22.35 8.35 -2.70
CA ASP A 524 -21.34 7.34 -2.36
C ASP A 524 -21.41 6.07 -3.22
N GLU A 525 -22.59 5.76 -3.76
CA GLU A 525 -22.78 4.61 -4.65
C GLU A 525 -22.31 4.88 -6.08
N ALA A 526 -22.02 6.15 -6.41
CA ALA A 526 -21.57 6.53 -7.74
C ALA A 526 -20.18 5.95 -8.04
N TYR A 527 -20.06 5.33 -9.23
CA TYR A 527 -18.85 4.68 -9.68
C TYR A 527 -18.43 5.17 -11.08
N ILE A 528 -17.14 5.45 -11.27
CA ILE A 528 -16.58 5.73 -12.59
C ILE A 528 -15.45 4.71 -12.86
N GLY A 529 -15.65 3.86 -13.87
CA GLY A 529 -14.74 2.76 -14.20
C GLY A 529 -14.34 2.76 -15.67
N TYR A 530 -13.04 2.57 -15.94
CA TYR A 530 -12.50 2.45 -17.30
C TYR A 530 -12.87 3.60 -18.25
N ALA A 531 -13.18 4.78 -17.70
CA ALA A 531 -13.51 5.94 -18.50
C ALA A 531 -12.24 6.59 -19.07
N VAL A 532 -12.33 7.10 -20.30
CA VAL A 532 -11.20 7.74 -21.00
C VAL A 532 -11.58 9.15 -21.44
N ASN A 533 -10.83 10.15 -21.00
CA ASN A 533 -10.93 11.50 -21.55
C ASN A 533 -9.80 11.77 -22.53
N LYS A 534 -10.13 12.09 -23.78
CA LYS A 534 -9.22 12.57 -24.83
C LYS A 534 -9.45 14.04 -25.19
N GLY A 535 -10.62 14.57 -24.85
CA GLY A 535 -10.97 15.97 -25.10
C GLY A 535 -10.23 16.94 -24.18
N SER A 536 -9.96 18.15 -24.66
CA SER A 536 -9.37 19.21 -23.83
C SER A 536 -10.40 19.82 -22.89
N VAL A 537 -9.99 20.12 -21.66
CA VAL A 537 -10.82 20.75 -20.63
C VAL A 537 -10.24 22.12 -20.29
N SER A 538 -10.99 23.19 -20.53
CA SER A 538 -10.54 24.56 -20.26
C SER A 538 -11.60 25.45 -19.63
N SER A 539 -11.24 26.04 -18.49
CA SER A 539 -12.04 27.08 -17.81
C SER A 539 -11.17 27.97 -16.93
N PRO A 540 -11.48 29.28 -16.84
CA PRO A 540 -10.60 30.27 -16.20
C PRO A 540 -10.50 30.14 -14.68
N SER A 541 -11.50 29.58 -14.01
CA SER A 541 -11.55 29.42 -12.54
C SER A 541 -12.29 28.14 -12.12
N GLY A 542 -12.40 27.90 -10.82
CA GLY A 542 -13.14 26.78 -10.25
C GLY A 542 -12.32 25.50 -10.04
N ARG A 543 -12.88 24.35 -10.41
CA ARG A 543 -12.23 23.04 -10.29
C ARG A 543 -12.23 22.33 -11.64
N GLY A 544 -11.06 21.96 -12.14
CA GLY A 544 -10.89 21.34 -13.47
C GLY A 544 -10.15 20.03 -13.37
N GLY A 545 -10.74 18.94 -13.84
CA GLY A 545 -10.07 17.64 -13.97
C GLY A 545 -10.16 17.07 -15.37
N GLY A 546 -9.19 16.27 -15.77
CA GLY A 546 -9.28 15.55 -17.04
C GLY A 546 -10.44 14.57 -17.06
N LEU A 547 -10.74 13.92 -15.93
CA LEU A 547 -11.86 13.00 -15.79
C LEU A 547 -13.02 13.64 -15.03
N VAL A 548 -12.78 14.18 -13.83
CA VAL A 548 -13.84 14.81 -13.01
C VAL A 548 -13.48 16.19 -12.50
N GLY A 549 -14.44 17.12 -12.51
CA GLY A 549 -14.25 18.42 -11.87
C GLY A 549 -14.05 18.26 -10.35
N THR A 550 -15.00 17.60 -9.70
CA THR A 550 -14.90 17.22 -8.27
C THR A 550 -15.48 15.83 -8.03
N LEU A 551 -14.70 14.97 -7.39
CA LEU A 551 -15.18 13.74 -6.77
C LEU A 551 -15.56 14.05 -5.33
N GLN A 552 -16.81 14.49 -5.13
CA GLN A 552 -17.31 14.87 -3.80
C GLN A 552 -17.70 13.62 -3.02
N GLU A 553 -18.36 12.68 -3.68
CA GLU A 553 -18.67 11.34 -3.18
C GLU A 553 -18.33 10.30 -4.26
N GLY A 554 -18.47 9.01 -3.94
CA GLY A 554 -18.27 7.91 -4.87
C GLY A 554 -16.81 7.45 -5.02
N THR A 555 -16.59 6.57 -6.00
CA THR A 555 -15.28 5.95 -6.28
C THR A 555 -14.94 6.01 -7.77
N MET A 556 -13.66 6.22 -8.09
CA MET A 556 -13.16 6.19 -9.46
C MET A 556 -12.00 5.20 -9.61
N GLU A 557 -12.06 4.33 -10.61
CA GLU A 557 -11.02 3.34 -10.84
C GLU A 557 -10.69 3.11 -12.32
N ASN A 558 -9.43 2.75 -12.60
CA ASN A 558 -8.96 2.28 -13.92
C ASN A 558 -9.22 3.27 -15.07
N CYS A 559 -9.33 4.57 -14.77
CA CYS A 559 -9.64 5.60 -15.76
C CYS A 559 -8.37 6.23 -16.34
N VAL A 560 -8.47 6.78 -17.56
CA VAL A 560 -7.34 7.37 -18.27
C VAL A 560 -7.65 8.78 -18.74
N ASN A 561 -6.79 9.73 -18.43
CA ASN A 561 -6.79 11.04 -19.08
C ASN A 561 -5.67 11.13 -20.12
N GLU A 562 -6.03 11.42 -21.37
CA GLU A 562 -5.14 11.74 -22.49
C GLU A 562 -5.28 13.21 -22.94
N GLY A 563 -6.35 13.89 -22.52
CA GLY A 563 -6.64 15.28 -22.89
C GLY A 563 -5.82 16.31 -22.12
N LEU A 564 -5.65 17.49 -22.69
CA LEU A 564 -5.05 18.67 -22.05
C LEU A 564 -6.04 19.31 -21.05
N ILE A 565 -5.57 19.63 -19.85
CA ILE A 565 -6.31 20.45 -18.88
C ILE A 565 -5.58 21.77 -18.71
N GLN A 566 -6.29 22.88 -18.90
CA GLN A 566 -5.70 24.20 -18.73
C GLN A 566 -6.66 25.23 -18.16
N ASP A 567 -6.14 26.19 -17.39
CA ASP A 567 -6.91 27.34 -16.90
C ASP A 567 -6.53 28.64 -17.59
N ASP A 568 -7.43 29.62 -17.50
CA ASP A 568 -7.29 31.03 -17.84
C ASP A 568 -6.54 31.42 -19.13
N VAL A 569 -6.72 30.65 -20.21
CA VAL A 569 -6.09 30.86 -21.55
C VAL A 569 -6.22 32.27 -22.11
N ASN A 570 -7.27 33.00 -21.73
CA ASN A 570 -7.56 34.35 -22.20
C ASN A 570 -7.18 35.44 -21.18
N GLY A 571 -6.55 35.08 -20.06
CA GLY A 571 -6.11 36.01 -19.02
C GLY A 571 -7.25 36.77 -18.32
N VAL A 572 -8.41 36.13 -18.13
CA VAL A 572 -9.59 36.70 -17.47
C VAL A 572 -9.25 37.17 -16.05
N PHE A 573 -8.38 36.45 -15.34
CA PHE A 573 -8.02 36.74 -13.95
C PHE A 573 -6.59 37.25 -13.76
N ALA A 574 -5.88 37.63 -14.83
CA ALA A 574 -4.50 38.10 -14.78
C ALA A 574 -4.25 39.27 -13.79
N GLY A 575 -5.25 40.13 -13.58
CA GLY A 575 -5.19 41.27 -12.65
C GLY A 575 -5.53 40.95 -11.17
N THR A 576 -5.83 39.70 -10.83
CA THR A 576 -6.32 39.31 -9.48
C THR A 576 -5.17 39.07 -8.50
N SER A 577 -5.21 39.72 -7.33
CA SER A 577 -4.13 39.70 -6.31
C SER A 577 -3.85 38.33 -5.66
N LYS A 578 -4.76 37.36 -5.80
CA LYS A 578 -4.60 35.96 -5.35
C LYS A 578 -4.99 34.95 -6.43
N ARG A 579 -4.52 35.17 -7.67
CA ARG A 579 -4.83 34.31 -8.83
C ARG A 579 -4.62 32.80 -8.57
N TYR A 580 -3.60 32.42 -7.80
CA TYR A 580 -3.31 31.02 -7.42
C TYR A 580 -4.44 30.30 -6.66
N ASN A 581 -5.44 31.05 -6.19
CA ASN A 581 -6.56 30.52 -5.42
C ASN A 581 -7.87 30.38 -6.20
N VAL A 582 -7.94 30.92 -7.42
CA VAL A 582 -9.16 30.93 -8.23
C VAL A 582 -9.42 29.58 -8.90
N LYS A 583 -8.40 28.72 -9.07
CA LYS A 583 -8.51 27.39 -9.66
C LYS A 583 -7.92 26.30 -8.76
N ARG A 584 -8.46 25.08 -8.86
CA ARG A 584 -7.81 23.80 -8.53
C ARG A 584 -7.84 22.93 -9.78
N ILE A 585 -6.69 22.42 -10.22
CA ILE A 585 -6.59 21.75 -11.52
C ILE A 585 -5.80 20.45 -11.37
N GLY A 586 -6.33 19.35 -11.93
CA GLY A 586 -5.65 18.06 -11.91
C GLY A 586 -5.82 17.26 -13.20
N GLY A 587 -4.87 16.36 -13.48
CA GLY A 587 -4.96 15.49 -14.65
C GLY A 587 -6.10 14.47 -14.56
N VAL A 588 -6.42 14.00 -13.35
CA VAL A 588 -7.58 13.13 -13.09
C VAL A 588 -8.74 13.95 -12.53
N ALA A 589 -8.52 14.66 -11.41
CA ALA A 589 -9.57 15.39 -10.71
C ALA A 589 -9.17 16.82 -10.32
N GLY A 590 -10.10 17.77 -10.44
CA GLY A 590 -9.89 19.12 -9.91
C GLY A 590 -9.84 19.13 -8.37
N GLY A 591 -10.66 18.31 -7.72
CA GLY A 591 -10.52 18.01 -6.31
C GLY A 591 -11.17 16.71 -5.87
N LEU A 592 -10.64 16.16 -4.78
CA LEU A 592 -11.05 14.91 -4.16
C LEU A 592 -11.43 15.17 -2.70
N ASN A 593 -12.64 14.79 -2.31
CA ASN A 593 -13.14 14.97 -0.94
C ASN A 593 -12.54 13.93 0.03
N THR A 594 -12.74 14.16 1.33
CA THR A 594 -12.26 13.29 2.40
C THR A 594 -12.76 11.86 2.25
N ASP A 595 -11.86 10.90 2.46
CA ASP A 595 -12.11 9.45 2.42
C ASP A 595 -12.60 8.88 1.08
N LYS A 596 -12.56 9.67 0.01
CA LYS A 596 -12.90 9.21 -1.35
C LYS A 596 -11.68 8.66 -2.07
N ILE A 597 -11.93 7.76 -3.02
CA ILE A 597 -10.89 6.91 -3.61
C ILE A 597 -10.78 7.16 -5.11
N ILE A 598 -9.55 7.40 -5.55
CA ILE A 598 -9.11 7.33 -6.94
C ILE A 598 -8.05 6.23 -7.01
N LYS A 599 -8.27 5.21 -7.84
CA LYS A 599 -7.40 4.04 -7.89
C LYS A 599 -7.06 3.60 -9.32
N ASN A 600 -5.82 3.16 -9.55
CA ASN A 600 -5.38 2.63 -10.84
C ASN A 600 -5.60 3.57 -12.04
N CYS A 601 -5.69 4.88 -11.80
CA CYS A 601 -5.90 5.85 -12.87
C CYS A 601 -4.58 6.29 -13.49
N VAL A 602 -4.61 6.62 -14.78
CA VAL A 602 -3.45 7.08 -15.53
C VAL A 602 -3.68 8.48 -16.07
N ASN A 603 -2.77 9.39 -15.78
CA ASN A 603 -2.73 10.70 -16.43
C ASN A 603 -1.60 10.73 -17.47
N ASN A 604 -1.97 10.70 -18.74
CA ASN A 604 -1.08 10.95 -19.89
C ASN A 604 -1.17 12.38 -20.40
N GLY A 605 -2.25 13.10 -20.07
CA GLY A 605 -2.47 14.48 -20.50
C GLY A 605 -1.71 15.52 -19.66
N ASP A 606 -1.43 16.65 -20.30
CA ASP A 606 -0.75 17.77 -19.66
C ASP A 606 -1.70 18.63 -18.80
N VAL A 607 -1.15 19.27 -17.76
CA VAL A 607 -1.89 20.13 -16.84
C VAL A 607 -1.21 21.48 -16.72
N PHE A 608 -1.82 22.52 -17.29
CA PHE A 608 -1.23 23.86 -17.35
C PHE A 608 -2.06 24.89 -16.57
N SER A 609 -1.47 25.44 -15.51
CA SER A 609 -2.06 26.57 -14.78
C SER A 609 -1.33 27.87 -15.04
N GLN A 610 -2.05 28.78 -15.68
CA GLN A 610 -1.66 30.15 -16.01
C GLN A 610 -1.86 31.08 -14.81
N ASN A 611 -2.78 30.69 -13.93
CA ASN A 611 -3.04 31.35 -12.66
C ASN A 611 -1.98 31.08 -11.57
N GLY A 612 -1.07 30.12 -11.76
CA GLY A 612 -0.19 29.64 -10.69
C GLY A 612 -0.95 28.86 -9.60
N SER A 613 -2.01 28.15 -9.99
CA SER A 613 -2.92 27.47 -9.08
C SER A 613 -2.35 26.17 -8.53
N ARG A 614 -3.09 25.53 -7.62
CA ARG A 614 -2.78 24.17 -7.16
C ARG A 614 -3.00 23.19 -8.33
N ALA A 615 -1.89 22.73 -8.91
CA ALA A 615 -1.87 21.85 -10.08
C ALA A 615 -1.24 20.51 -9.73
N GLY A 616 -1.95 19.41 -10.02
CA GLY A 616 -1.47 18.04 -9.77
C GLY A 616 -1.61 17.13 -10.99
N GLY A 617 -0.74 16.16 -11.17
CA GLY A 617 -0.93 15.13 -12.21
C GLY A 617 -2.15 14.25 -11.94
N PHE A 618 -2.46 13.97 -10.67
CA PHE A 618 -3.70 13.32 -10.28
C PHE A 618 -4.74 14.34 -9.87
N VAL A 619 -4.47 15.08 -8.77
CA VAL A 619 -5.50 15.90 -8.13
C VAL A 619 -4.99 17.30 -7.82
N GLY A 620 -5.77 18.33 -8.20
CA GLY A 620 -5.44 19.71 -7.84
C GLY A 620 -5.53 19.97 -6.33
N HIS A 621 -6.62 19.52 -5.71
CA HIS A 621 -6.85 19.61 -4.27
C HIS A 621 -7.29 18.26 -3.69
N ASN A 622 -6.39 17.57 -2.98
CA ASN A 622 -6.63 16.24 -2.43
C ASN A 622 -6.92 16.25 -0.91
N ALA A 623 -8.01 15.60 -0.51
CA ALA A 623 -8.32 15.22 0.86
C ALA A 623 -8.61 13.71 1.02
N GLY A 624 -8.55 12.93 -0.06
CA GLY A 624 -8.84 11.50 -0.10
C GLY A 624 -7.64 10.64 -0.52
N PHE A 625 -7.91 9.40 -0.92
CA PHE A 625 -6.91 8.39 -1.24
C PHE A 625 -6.69 8.28 -2.75
N VAL A 626 -5.43 8.45 -3.17
CA VAL A 626 -4.95 8.23 -4.52
C VAL A 626 -4.01 7.03 -4.49
N GLN A 627 -4.41 5.95 -5.15
CA GLN A 627 -3.76 4.64 -4.99
C GLN A 627 -3.37 4.06 -6.34
N SER A 628 -2.14 3.55 -6.47
CA SER A 628 -1.70 2.81 -7.66
C SER A 628 -1.86 3.58 -8.98
N CYS A 629 -1.88 4.91 -8.92
CA CYS A 629 -2.05 5.78 -10.08
C CYS A 629 -0.70 6.08 -10.74
N THR A 630 -0.72 6.43 -12.03
CA THR A 630 0.50 6.75 -12.80
C THR A 630 0.37 8.11 -13.47
N ASN A 631 1.33 9.01 -13.27
CA ASN A 631 1.40 10.28 -13.98
C ASN A 631 2.52 10.23 -15.03
N ASN A 632 2.17 10.47 -16.28
CA ASN A 632 3.11 10.62 -17.41
C ASN A 632 3.10 12.05 -17.98
N GLY A 633 2.08 12.86 -17.67
CA GLY A 633 1.92 14.22 -18.20
C GLY A 633 2.85 15.27 -17.60
N ILE A 634 2.94 16.42 -18.27
CA ILE A 634 3.70 17.59 -17.84
C ILE A 634 2.79 18.52 -17.02
N ILE A 635 3.24 18.85 -15.81
CA ILE A 635 2.48 19.67 -14.86
C ILE A 635 3.18 21.02 -14.69
N LEU A 636 2.56 22.09 -15.20
CA LEU A 636 3.10 23.43 -15.14
C LEU A 636 2.21 24.37 -14.32
N SER A 637 2.78 25.01 -13.31
CA SER A 637 2.10 26.04 -12.53
C SER A 637 3.11 26.85 -11.72
N ASP A 638 3.07 28.18 -11.85
CA ASP A 638 3.98 29.08 -11.14
C ASP A 638 3.92 28.88 -9.61
N ALA A 639 5.08 28.64 -9.02
CA ALA A 639 5.29 28.56 -7.59
C ALA A 639 4.95 29.88 -6.87
N THR A 640 3.97 29.86 -5.97
CA THR A 640 3.69 30.99 -5.07
C THR A 640 3.57 30.54 -3.61
N ALA A 641 3.75 31.49 -2.69
CA ALA A 641 3.60 31.27 -1.25
C ALA A 641 2.77 32.40 -0.61
N ASP A 642 1.85 32.03 0.27
CA ASP A 642 1.01 32.94 1.06
C ASP A 642 1.08 32.50 2.54
N GLY A 643 2.00 33.11 3.29
CA GLY A 643 2.40 32.63 4.61
C GLY A 643 3.04 31.24 4.55
N ALA A 644 2.51 30.29 5.32
CA ALA A 644 2.96 28.89 5.30
C ALA A 644 2.37 28.07 4.13
N ASN A 645 1.37 28.61 3.43
CA ASN A 645 0.70 27.92 2.33
C ASN A 645 1.54 28.02 1.06
N LYS A 646 1.76 26.89 0.39
CA LYS A 646 2.45 26.83 -0.90
C LYS A 646 1.44 26.50 -2.00
N HIS A 647 1.60 27.10 -3.16
CA HIS A 647 0.80 26.85 -4.35
C HIS A 647 1.75 26.64 -5.54
N GLY A 648 1.24 26.05 -6.62
CA GLY A 648 2.03 25.62 -7.78
C GLY A 648 1.84 24.14 -8.11
N ALA A 649 2.78 23.60 -8.87
CA ALA A 649 2.74 22.26 -9.43
C ALA A 649 3.33 21.18 -8.50
N GLY A 650 2.72 19.98 -8.52
CA GLY A 650 3.31 18.73 -8.05
C GLY A 650 2.94 17.59 -9.00
N TRP A 651 3.82 16.59 -9.19
CA TRP A 651 3.52 15.51 -10.15
C TRP A 651 2.32 14.65 -9.68
N ALA A 652 2.12 14.50 -8.38
CA ALA A 652 0.95 13.80 -7.85
C ALA A 652 -0.19 14.79 -7.56
N CYS A 653 0.03 15.72 -6.63
CA CYS A 653 -1.02 16.64 -6.19
C CYS A 653 -0.52 18.09 -6.01
N GLY A 654 -1.35 19.06 -6.39
CA GLY A 654 -1.11 20.46 -6.05
C GLY A 654 -1.26 20.73 -4.54
N TYR A 655 -2.16 20.00 -3.89
CA TYR A 655 -2.32 19.98 -2.44
C TYR A 655 -2.75 18.60 -1.96
N SER A 656 -2.25 18.15 -0.81
CA SER A 656 -2.66 16.89 -0.15
C SER A 656 -2.69 17.01 1.38
N GLY A 657 -3.87 17.01 2.02
CA GLY A 657 -4.02 17.05 3.49
C GLY A 657 -5.49 17.19 3.96
N THR A 658 -5.92 16.67 5.13
CA THR A 658 -5.33 16.84 6.49
C THR A 658 -5.51 15.64 7.45
N LYS A 659 -4.39 15.10 7.96
CA LYS A 659 -4.15 14.55 9.32
C LYS A 659 -2.68 14.10 9.34
N THR A 660 -1.91 14.42 10.37
CA THR A 660 -0.60 13.80 10.59
C THR A 660 -0.81 12.29 10.78
N GLY A 661 -0.30 11.46 9.86
CA GLY A 661 -0.31 10.00 9.96
C GLY A 661 -1.18 9.21 8.97
N VAL A 662 -1.72 9.84 7.91
CA VAL A 662 -2.45 9.12 6.83
C VAL A 662 -1.72 9.27 5.50
N ASP A 663 -1.32 8.16 4.90
CA ASP A 663 -0.72 8.11 3.57
C ASP A 663 -1.83 8.20 2.50
N TYR A 664 -2.15 9.42 2.08
CA TYR A 664 -3.17 9.69 1.06
C TYR A 664 -2.74 9.33 -0.36
N ILE A 665 -1.45 9.15 -0.60
CA ILE A 665 -0.89 8.80 -1.89
C ILE A 665 -0.04 7.56 -1.65
N THR A 666 -0.46 6.43 -2.21
CA THR A 666 0.17 5.12 -1.97
C THR A 666 0.34 4.36 -3.27
N ASP A 667 1.44 3.63 -3.41
CA ASP A 667 1.77 2.81 -4.59
C ASP A 667 1.68 3.55 -5.93
N CYS A 668 1.75 4.88 -5.92
CA CYS A 668 1.66 5.68 -7.13
C CYS A 668 3.02 5.77 -7.82
N HIS A 669 2.99 5.69 -9.15
CA HIS A 669 4.18 5.67 -9.97
C HIS A 669 4.58 7.08 -10.38
N ILE A 670 5.81 7.43 -10.05
CA ILE A 670 6.43 8.69 -10.43
C ILE A 670 6.71 8.73 -11.92
N GLY A 671 6.36 9.83 -12.57
CA GLY A 671 6.63 10.07 -13.98
C GLY A 671 6.25 11.48 -14.41
N GLY A 672 6.47 11.77 -15.70
CA GLY A 672 6.24 13.09 -16.28
C GLY A 672 7.25 14.15 -15.82
N LYS A 673 6.84 15.42 -15.91
CA LYS A 673 7.68 16.60 -15.64
C LYS A 673 6.92 17.64 -14.83
N VAL A 674 7.63 18.42 -14.02
CA VAL A 674 7.04 19.43 -13.12
C VAL A 674 7.84 20.73 -13.19
N GLY A 675 7.16 21.86 -13.40
CA GLY A 675 7.83 23.16 -13.47
C GLY A 675 6.92 24.38 -13.35
N ASP A 676 7.51 25.57 -13.40
CA ASP A 676 6.79 26.84 -13.43
C ASP A 676 6.26 27.13 -14.85
N TYR A 677 4.99 27.53 -14.94
CA TYR A 677 4.34 27.79 -16.22
C TYR A 677 5.00 28.94 -16.98
N SER A 678 5.27 30.05 -16.31
CA SER A 678 5.91 31.24 -16.90
C SER A 678 7.27 30.95 -17.52
N THR A 679 8.00 29.97 -17.00
CA THR A 679 9.33 29.56 -17.48
C THR A 679 9.24 28.59 -18.67
N TYR A 680 8.34 27.60 -18.60
CA TYR A 680 8.35 26.46 -19.54
C TYR A 680 7.21 26.46 -20.55
N LYS A 681 6.25 27.41 -20.52
CA LYS A 681 5.08 27.41 -21.42
C LYS A 681 5.40 27.33 -22.92
N GLU A 682 6.53 27.88 -23.37
CA GLU A 682 6.92 27.86 -24.78
C GLU A 682 7.55 26.51 -25.18
N ASN A 683 8.23 25.84 -24.24
CA ASN A 683 8.83 24.52 -24.42
C ASN A 683 8.58 23.63 -23.18
N PRO A 684 7.34 23.11 -22.99
CA PRO A 684 7.00 22.34 -21.78
C PRO A 684 7.89 21.12 -21.55
N GLY A 685 8.40 20.55 -22.65
CA GLY A 685 9.32 19.42 -22.63
C GLY A 685 10.66 19.70 -21.94
N ASP A 686 11.04 20.94 -21.69
CA ASP A 686 12.28 21.29 -20.99
C ASP A 686 12.12 21.32 -19.46
N ALA A 687 10.90 21.12 -18.94
CA ALA A 687 10.66 21.09 -17.51
C ALA A 687 11.45 19.96 -16.81
N PRO A 688 11.85 20.15 -15.55
CA PRO A 688 12.50 19.13 -14.74
C PRO A 688 11.68 17.85 -14.63
N ALA A 689 12.35 16.71 -14.56
CA ALA A 689 11.71 15.42 -14.28
C ALA A 689 11.04 15.42 -12.90
N ALA A 690 9.97 14.64 -12.76
CA ALA A 690 9.34 14.39 -11.48
C ALA A 690 10.33 13.68 -10.51
N THR A 691 10.31 14.09 -9.24
CA THR A 691 11.06 13.48 -8.13
C THR A 691 10.14 13.27 -6.93
N TYR A 692 10.53 12.43 -5.97
CA TYR A 692 9.77 12.29 -4.72
C TYR A 692 9.69 13.59 -3.92
N SER A 693 10.61 14.54 -4.12
CA SER A 693 10.61 15.85 -3.45
C SER A 693 9.63 16.85 -4.05
N ASN A 694 9.14 16.63 -5.29
CA ASN A 694 8.15 17.49 -5.94
C ASN A 694 6.81 16.77 -6.22
N ALA A 695 6.53 15.69 -5.47
CA ALA A 695 5.26 14.95 -5.54
C ALA A 695 4.05 15.80 -5.15
N VAL A 696 4.18 16.54 -4.06
CA VAL A 696 3.12 17.40 -3.53
C VAL A 696 3.68 18.79 -3.30
N ARG A 697 3.02 19.81 -3.84
CA ARG A 697 3.45 21.20 -3.64
C ARG A 697 3.19 21.69 -2.22
N HIS A 698 2.05 21.31 -1.66
CA HIS A 698 1.66 21.66 -0.30
C HIS A 698 0.93 20.52 0.41
N GLY A 699 1.42 20.14 1.59
CA GLY A 699 0.83 19.07 2.39
C GLY A 699 1.74 17.85 2.54
N ALA A 700 1.16 16.69 2.83
CA ALA A 700 1.89 15.47 3.18
C ALA A 700 2.09 14.54 1.98
N PHE A 701 3.23 13.84 1.98
CA PHE A 701 3.59 12.78 1.03
C PHE A 701 4.58 11.83 1.70
N SER A 702 4.33 10.53 1.60
CA SER A 702 5.21 9.47 2.11
C SER A 702 5.94 8.82 0.95
N LYS A 703 7.28 8.87 0.96
CA LYS A 703 8.08 8.28 -0.13
C LYS A 703 8.06 6.76 -0.06
N GLU A 704 8.07 6.26 1.17
CA GLU A 704 8.07 4.85 1.53
C GLU A 704 6.76 4.18 1.11
N ALA A 705 5.62 4.87 1.31
CA ALA A 705 4.32 4.42 0.85
C ALA A 705 4.20 4.37 -0.69
N ASN A 706 5.18 4.90 -1.42
CA ASN A 706 5.27 4.90 -2.88
C ASN A 706 6.55 4.22 -3.36
N ASN A 707 6.95 3.16 -2.65
CA ASN A 707 7.98 2.20 -3.03
C ASN A 707 9.40 2.79 -3.23
N PHE A 708 9.72 3.91 -2.58
CA PHE A 708 11.10 4.40 -2.58
C PHE A 708 11.97 3.57 -1.63
N SER A 709 12.82 2.70 -2.17
CA SER A 709 13.53 1.67 -1.42
C SER A 709 15.03 1.96 -1.28
N ASN A 710 15.64 1.52 -0.19
CA ASN A 710 17.11 1.52 -0.04
C ASN A 710 17.83 0.54 -0.99
N GLN A 711 17.09 -0.23 -1.79
CA GLN A 711 17.66 -1.01 -2.87
C GLN A 711 17.92 -0.17 -4.13
N ASP A 712 17.24 0.96 -4.29
CA ASP A 712 17.37 1.83 -5.46
C ASP A 712 18.68 2.63 -5.41
N GLU A 713 19.40 2.73 -6.53
CA GLU A 713 20.64 3.53 -6.58
C GLU A 713 20.41 5.00 -6.23
N ALA A 714 19.26 5.55 -6.67
CA ALA A 714 18.86 6.92 -6.38
C ALA A 714 18.67 7.17 -4.88
N TYR A 715 18.39 6.15 -4.06
CA TYR A 715 18.27 6.30 -2.61
C TYR A 715 19.53 6.93 -1.99
N TYR A 716 20.70 6.62 -2.54
CA TYR A 716 22.00 7.08 -2.08
C TYR A 716 22.55 8.28 -2.87
N ASP A 717 21.69 9.04 -3.55
CA ASP A 717 22.11 10.26 -4.23
C ASP A 717 22.52 11.36 -3.25
N TRP A 718 23.60 12.07 -3.61
CA TRP A 718 24.24 13.08 -2.80
C TRP A 718 24.80 14.22 -3.63
N THR A 719 25.01 15.36 -2.98
CA THR A 719 25.82 16.47 -3.47
C THR A 719 27.15 16.52 -2.74
N ILE A 720 28.22 16.84 -3.45
CA ILE A 720 29.54 17.11 -2.84
C ILE A 720 29.55 18.57 -2.39
N THR A 721 29.61 18.81 -1.09
CA THR A 721 29.55 20.15 -0.48
C THR A 721 30.93 20.76 -0.25
N GLU A 722 31.95 19.92 -0.06
CA GLU A 722 33.35 20.33 0.04
C GLU A 722 34.25 19.31 -0.68
N ASP A 723 35.30 19.78 -1.36
CA ASP A 723 36.33 18.99 -2.04
C ASP A 723 37.65 19.78 -2.06
N ARG A 724 38.68 19.32 -1.33
CA ARG A 724 39.98 20.01 -1.27
C ARG A 724 41.14 19.09 -0.88
N GLU A 725 42.32 19.36 -1.42
CA GLU A 725 43.57 18.71 -1.01
C GLU A 725 44.08 19.30 0.32
N ILE A 726 44.37 18.44 1.30
CA ILE A 726 44.79 18.84 2.66
C ILE A 726 46.28 18.59 2.92
N ALA A 727 46.89 17.68 2.17
CA ALA A 727 48.33 17.50 2.03
C ALA A 727 48.61 16.75 0.73
N SER A 728 49.86 16.72 0.27
CA SER A 728 50.24 16.02 -0.97
C SER A 728 49.73 14.57 -0.97
N GLY A 729 48.83 14.26 -1.91
CA GLY A 729 48.22 12.93 -2.05
C GLY A 729 47.14 12.59 -1.01
N ILE A 730 46.61 13.58 -0.29
CA ILE A 730 45.53 13.42 0.69
C ILE A 730 44.44 14.49 0.43
N THR A 731 43.23 14.05 0.07
CA THR A 731 42.10 14.93 -0.27
C THR A 731 40.93 14.69 0.66
N TYR A 732 40.30 15.76 1.14
CA TYR A 732 39.08 15.71 1.94
C TYR A 732 37.84 16.02 1.10
N LYS A 733 36.76 15.25 1.33
CA LYS A 733 35.45 15.44 0.72
C LYS A 733 34.31 15.34 1.73
N HIS A 734 33.28 16.15 1.55
CA HIS A 734 32.03 16.11 2.30
C HIS A 734 30.86 15.83 1.35
N TYR A 735 30.09 14.79 1.65
CA TYR A 735 28.91 14.38 0.90
C TYR A 735 27.64 14.60 1.74
N SER A 736 26.62 15.20 1.14
CA SER A 736 25.30 15.42 1.76
C SER A 736 24.20 14.77 0.91
N PHE A 737 23.42 13.87 1.51
CA PHE A 737 22.40 13.08 0.80
C PHE A 737 21.20 13.94 0.40
N THR A 738 20.65 13.70 -0.80
CA THR A 738 19.53 14.49 -1.34
C THR A 738 18.16 13.95 -0.96
N ASN A 739 18.09 12.66 -0.60
CA ASN A 739 16.82 11.96 -0.42
C ASN A 739 16.42 11.72 1.04
N PHE A 740 17.38 11.74 1.96
CA PHE A 740 17.20 11.72 3.41
C PHE A 740 18.37 12.44 4.11
N ASN A 741 18.19 12.83 5.38
CA ASN A 741 19.20 13.56 6.15
C ASN A 741 20.38 12.65 6.54
N GLN A 742 21.50 12.80 5.84
CA GLN A 742 22.75 12.08 6.13
C GLN A 742 23.96 12.81 5.54
N ASN A 743 25.04 12.88 6.32
CA ASN A 743 26.34 13.37 5.88
C ASN A 743 27.44 12.29 5.99
N ILE A 744 28.41 12.37 5.07
CA ILE A 744 29.61 11.53 5.06
C ILE A 744 30.86 12.39 4.84
N TYR A 745 31.89 12.13 5.64
CA TYR A 745 33.16 12.84 5.63
C TYR A 745 34.24 11.86 5.21
N ALA A 746 34.93 12.11 4.10
CA ALA A 746 35.87 11.17 3.50
C ALA A 746 37.25 11.79 3.27
N ILE A 747 38.28 10.98 3.44
CA ILE A 747 39.68 11.27 3.12
C ILE A 747 40.13 10.26 2.06
N GLU A 748 40.41 10.75 0.86
CA GLU A 748 41.05 9.98 -0.20
C GLU A 748 42.58 10.08 -0.07
N ILE A 749 43.26 8.95 -0.09
CA ILE A 749 44.71 8.82 0.11
C ILE A 749 45.31 8.11 -1.11
N ASP A 750 46.26 8.76 -1.77
CA ASP A 750 47.05 8.17 -2.85
C ASP A 750 48.14 7.26 -2.28
N MET A 751 47.96 5.96 -2.47
CA MET A 751 48.89 4.94 -1.97
C MET A 751 50.18 4.85 -2.79
N ASN A 752 50.24 5.49 -3.97
CA ASN A 752 51.47 5.59 -4.76
C ASN A 752 52.39 6.70 -4.25
N ASN A 753 51.89 7.64 -3.45
CA ASN A 753 52.72 8.70 -2.91
C ASN A 753 53.73 8.13 -1.91
N PRO A 754 55.05 8.20 -2.20
CA PRO A 754 56.05 7.57 -1.35
C PRO A 754 56.19 8.22 0.04
N LYS A 755 55.60 9.40 0.25
CA LYS A 755 55.65 10.10 1.54
C LYS A 755 54.54 9.71 2.50
N VAL A 756 53.45 9.12 2.01
CA VAL A 756 52.33 8.70 2.88
C VAL A 756 52.75 7.51 3.74
N THR A 757 52.50 7.60 5.04
CA THR A 757 52.68 6.50 5.98
C THR A 757 51.65 6.53 7.10
N PHE A 758 51.59 5.46 7.88
CA PHE A 758 50.61 5.26 8.94
C PHE A 758 51.28 5.03 10.28
N GLU A 759 50.62 5.48 11.34
CA GLU A 759 50.99 5.27 12.73
C GLU A 759 49.73 4.88 13.51
N THR A 760 49.80 3.80 14.27
CA THR A 760 48.78 3.44 15.24
C THR A 760 49.24 3.89 16.61
N VAL A 761 48.31 4.33 17.45
CA VAL A 761 48.64 4.93 18.75
C VAL A 761 47.68 4.43 19.81
N MET A 762 48.22 3.94 20.91
CA MET A 762 47.53 3.60 22.13
C MET A 762 47.48 4.83 23.03
N ALA A 763 46.31 5.07 23.64
CA ALA A 763 46.13 6.14 24.60
C ALA A 763 47.19 6.06 25.72
N ASP A 764 47.79 7.19 26.04
CA ASP A 764 48.81 7.39 27.08
C ASP A 764 50.07 6.53 26.93
N GLU A 765 50.29 5.90 25.77
CA GLU A 765 51.41 4.98 25.50
C GLU A 765 51.46 3.75 26.41
N MET A 766 50.37 3.45 27.13
CA MET A 766 50.31 2.41 28.16
C MET A 766 49.10 1.49 27.96
N CYS A 767 49.25 0.22 28.37
CA CYS A 767 48.17 -0.76 28.38
C CYS A 767 47.59 -0.91 29.80
N PRO A 768 46.38 -0.41 30.09
CA PRO A 768 45.76 -0.51 31.42
C PRO A 768 45.06 -1.88 31.67
N ASN A 769 44.89 -2.25 32.95
CA ASN A 769 44.20 -3.46 33.41
C ASN A 769 42.74 -3.18 33.84
N PRO A 770 41.79 -4.08 33.52
CA PRO A 770 40.36 -3.93 33.77
C PRO A 770 39.85 -3.97 35.23
N ASN A 771 40.51 -4.66 36.17
CA ASN A 771 39.79 -5.10 37.39
C ASN A 771 39.66 -4.06 38.53
N GLY A 772 40.01 -2.79 38.29
CA GLY A 772 40.06 -1.75 39.33
C GLY A 772 39.12 -0.56 39.16
N ASN A 773 38.42 -0.42 38.02
CA ASN A 773 38.03 0.93 37.58
C ASN A 773 36.54 1.27 37.62
N ASN A 774 35.63 0.29 37.59
CA ASN A 774 34.17 0.49 37.73
C ASN A 774 33.61 1.74 36.99
N ASN A 775 34.14 2.08 35.81
CA ASN A 775 33.96 3.41 35.22
C ASN A 775 32.65 3.44 34.40
N SER A 776 31.75 4.37 34.73
CA SER A 776 30.52 4.62 34.00
C SER A 776 30.74 5.60 32.85
N ASN A 777 31.44 5.13 31.82
CA ASN A 777 31.38 5.51 30.40
C ASN A 777 31.10 6.97 29.94
N ASN A 778 31.30 8.01 30.75
CA ASN A 778 30.91 9.38 30.38
C ASN A 778 31.84 10.48 30.96
N GLY A 779 33.16 10.33 30.81
CA GLY A 779 34.10 11.42 31.09
C GLY A 779 35.55 11.12 30.71
N LYS A 780 36.31 12.18 30.41
CA LYS A 780 37.79 12.16 30.38
C LYS A 780 38.28 11.87 31.79
N ILE A 781 38.56 10.61 32.08
CA ILE A 781 39.10 10.25 33.40
C ILE A 781 40.49 9.59 33.23
N LEU A 782 40.74 8.79 32.19
CA LEU A 782 41.92 7.89 32.13
C LEU A 782 42.38 7.49 30.71
N ARG A 783 41.97 8.23 29.67
CA ARG A 783 42.26 7.94 28.25
C ARG A 783 42.37 9.25 27.48
N GLU A 784 43.00 9.20 26.31
CA GLU A 784 43.10 10.32 25.40
C GLU A 784 41.93 10.37 24.42
N THR A 785 41.59 11.56 23.95
CA THR A 785 40.78 11.80 22.74
C THR A 785 41.65 11.71 21.49
N LEU A 786 41.04 11.57 20.29
CA LEU A 786 41.81 11.57 19.04
C LEU A 786 42.55 12.90 18.88
N SER A 787 41.88 14.01 19.16
CA SER A 787 42.48 15.36 19.10
C SER A 787 43.75 15.45 19.97
N GLU A 788 43.70 14.94 21.21
CA GLU A 788 44.85 14.95 22.13
C GLU A 788 46.00 14.11 21.59
N THR A 789 45.74 12.88 21.13
CA THR A 789 46.80 12.03 20.56
C THR A 789 47.44 12.66 19.33
N CYS A 790 46.65 13.28 18.45
CA CYS A 790 47.17 13.96 17.27
C CYS A 790 48.05 15.15 17.66
N ILE A 791 47.61 15.98 18.60
CA ILE A 791 48.38 17.14 19.09
C ILE A 791 49.68 16.69 19.75
N ARG A 792 49.63 15.67 20.62
CA ARG A 792 50.79 15.11 21.31
C ARG A 792 51.80 14.51 20.33
N ARG A 793 51.37 13.65 19.41
CA ARG A 793 52.28 13.07 18.40
C ARG A 793 52.88 14.15 17.49
N ARG A 794 52.14 15.20 17.16
CA ARG A 794 52.70 16.35 16.42
C ARG A 794 53.76 17.10 17.22
N SER A 795 53.59 17.29 18.53
CA SER A 795 54.61 17.94 19.38
C SER A 795 55.86 17.07 19.55
N GLU A 796 55.73 15.75 19.42
CA GLU A 796 56.84 14.78 19.32
C GLU A 796 57.54 14.79 17.93
N GLY A 797 57.14 15.68 17.02
CA GLY A 797 57.74 15.83 15.69
C GLY A 797 57.16 14.91 14.62
N ARG A 798 56.01 14.27 14.85
CA ARG A 798 55.32 13.48 13.83
C ARG A 798 54.40 14.36 12.98
N ASN A 799 54.61 14.42 11.67
CA ASN A 799 53.73 15.19 10.78
C ASN A 799 52.38 14.49 10.51
N ILE A 800 51.49 14.48 11.51
CA ILE A 800 50.13 13.91 11.42
C ILE A 800 49.22 14.85 10.64
N VAL A 801 48.60 14.38 9.55
CA VAL A 801 47.66 15.17 8.73
C VAL A 801 46.21 14.78 8.98
N VAL A 802 45.95 13.50 9.22
CA VAL A 802 44.62 12.96 9.50
C VAL A 802 44.68 11.99 10.67
N GLY A 803 43.63 11.95 11.48
CA GLY A 803 43.45 10.95 12.53
C GLY A 803 42.02 10.40 12.54
N ILE A 804 41.86 9.16 12.98
CA ILE A 804 40.56 8.52 13.25
C ILE A 804 40.61 7.61 14.50
N ASN A 805 39.46 7.37 15.12
CA ASN A 805 39.29 6.26 16.06
C ASN A 805 39.38 4.90 15.35
N THR A 806 39.76 3.85 16.09
CA THR A 806 39.91 2.52 15.49
C THR A 806 39.28 1.36 16.28
N GLY A 807 40.07 0.38 16.70
CA GLY A 807 39.66 -0.84 17.37
C GLY A 807 38.83 -0.61 18.64
N PHE A 808 37.97 -1.59 18.88
CA PHE A 808 37.06 -1.58 20.02
C PHE A 808 37.81 -1.67 21.33
N PHE A 809 37.15 -1.28 22.41
CA PHE A 809 37.70 -1.34 23.75
C PHE A 809 36.55 -1.62 24.73
N ASN A 810 36.87 -2.19 25.88
CA ASN A 810 35.89 -2.24 26.95
C ASN A 810 35.72 -0.85 27.54
N SER A 811 34.53 -0.28 27.41
CA SER A 811 34.27 1.09 27.80
C SER A 811 34.10 1.28 29.31
N HIS A 812 33.84 0.20 30.04
CA HIS A 812 33.81 0.18 31.51
C HIS A 812 35.21 0.06 32.13
N ASP A 813 36.04 -0.77 31.48
CA ASP A 813 37.33 -1.18 32.04
C ASP A 813 38.53 -0.45 31.41
N GLY A 814 38.34 0.15 30.24
CA GLY A 814 39.34 0.96 29.55
C GLY A 814 40.44 0.18 28.82
N PHE A 815 40.26 -1.08 28.43
CA PHE A 815 41.31 -1.85 27.71
C PHE A 815 40.90 -2.20 26.27
N PRO A 816 41.87 -2.34 25.34
CA PRO A 816 41.61 -2.70 23.95
C PRO A 816 40.99 -4.09 23.76
N ARG A 817 40.18 -4.25 22.72
CA ARG A 817 39.61 -5.52 22.26
C ARG A 817 40.05 -5.73 20.82
N GLY A 818 41.10 -6.51 20.63
CA GLY A 818 41.78 -6.71 19.36
C GLY A 818 43.29 -6.48 19.49
N MET A 819 44.05 -7.02 18.54
CA MET A 819 45.50 -6.83 18.50
C MET A 819 45.84 -5.39 18.08
N HIS A 820 46.86 -4.83 18.72
CA HIS A 820 47.38 -3.48 18.48
C HIS A 820 48.91 -3.54 18.37
N ILE A 821 49.44 -3.15 17.21
CA ILE A 821 50.88 -3.16 16.89
C ILE A 821 51.30 -1.76 16.49
N GLU A 822 52.37 -1.23 17.10
CA GLU A 822 52.92 0.10 16.82
C GLU A 822 54.38 0.01 16.37
N GLU A 823 54.71 0.44 15.15
CA GLU A 823 56.09 0.38 14.60
C GLU A 823 56.76 -1.01 14.75
N GLY A 824 55.94 -2.06 14.64
CA GLY A 824 56.28 -3.48 14.81
C GLY A 824 56.22 -4.00 16.26
N GLU A 825 56.06 -3.13 17.25
CA GLU A 825 55.96 -3.51 18.67
C GLU A 825 54.60 -4.19 18.96
N PRO A 826 54.57 -5.39 19.58
CA PRO A 826 53.33 -6.02 20.03
C PRO A 826 52.79 -5.36 21.30
N VAL A 827 52.22 -4.16 21.17
CA VAL A 827 51.70 -3.38 22.31
C VAL A 827 50.56 -4.11 23.02
N PHE A 828 49.66 -4.76 22.30
CA PHE A 828 48.62 -5.56 22.93
C PHE A 828 48.16 -6.71 22.04
N VAL A 829 48.11 -7.91 22.62
CA VAL A 829 47.61 -9.11 21.94
C VAL A 829 46.75 -9.89 22.92
N ASN A 830 45.45 -9.98 22.62
CA ASN A 830 44.53 -10.76 23.43
C ASN A 830 44.86 -12.25 23.44
N ASN A 831 44.49 -12.90 24.53
CA ASN A 831 44.54 -14.32 24.70
C ASN A 831 43.63 -15.09 23.72
N PRO A 832 43.93 -16.37 23.45
CA PRO A 832 43.21 -17.18 22.48
C PRO A 832 41.70 -17.25 22.72
N HIS A 833 41.26 -17.28 23.98
CA HIS A 833 39.83 -17.37 24.29
C HIS A 833 39.09 -16.12 23.86
N VAL A 834 39.59 -14.94 24.24
CA VAL A 834 39.03 -13.66 23.81
C VAL A 834 39.04 -13.56 22.29
N ARG A 835 40.14 -13.96 21.63
CA ARG A 835 40.23 -14.02 20.17
C ARG A 835 39.20 -14.96 19.53
N SER A 836 38.86 -16.06 20.20
CA SER A 836 37.88 -17.04 19.69
C SER A 836 36.41 -16.61 19.85
N ILE A 837 36.08 -15.88 20.94
CA ILE A 837 34.70 -15.49 21.23
C ILE A 837 34.32 -14.14 20.61
N LEU A 838 35.32 -13.28 20.38
CA LEU A 838 35.13 -11.98 19.74
C LEU A 838 35.27 -12.10 18.22
N THR A 839 34.26 -12.72 17.60
CA THR A 839 34.18 -12.93 16.15
C THR A 839 34.11 -11.61 15.37
N ASN A 840 33.65 -10.54 16.00
CA ASN A 840 33.62 -9.17 15.50
C ASN A 840 34.95 -8.42 15.69
N HIS A 841 36.08 -9.09 15.92
CA HIS A 841 37.41 -8.45 15.91
C HIS A 841 38.41 -9.19 15.03
N VAL A 842 37.91 -10.09 14.17
CA VAL A 842 38.69 -11.04 13.38
C VAL A 842 39.49 -10.38 12.26
N TRP A 843 39.01 -9.24 11.77
CA TRP A 843 39.62 -8.46 10.70
C TRP A 843 40.44 -7.30 11.29
N GLY A 844 41.30 -6.68 10.49
CA GLY A 844 42.04 -5.51 10.93
C GLY A 844 42.77 -4.81 9.80
N PHE A 845 43.15 -3.57 10.03
CA PHE A 845 44.02 -2.82 9.14
C PHE A 845 45.47 -3.19 9.46
N THR A 846 46.20 -3.68 8.46
CA THR A 846 47.64 -3.90 8.55
C THR A 846 48.36 -3.12 7.45
N TYR A 847 49.38 -2.36 7.84
CA TYR A 847 50.35 -1.77 6.92
C TYR A 847 51.73 -2.36 7.21
N PHE A 848 52.34 -2.97 6.20
CA PHE A 848 53.64 -3.65 6.31
C PHE A 848 54.81 -2.69 6.04
N ASP A 849 56.02 -3.06 6.43
CA ASP A 849 57.23 -2.28 6.15
C ASP A 849 57.50 -2.12 4.64
N ASN A 850 57.06 -3.09 3.84
CA ASN A 850 57.11 -3.01 2.37
C ASN A 850 55.99 -2.15 1.75
N ARG A 851 55.20 -1.46 2.58
CA ARG A 851 54.11 -0.54 2.23
C ARG A 851 52.85 -1.15 1.63
N THR A 852 52.75 -2.48 1.62
CA THR A 852 51.49 -3.14 1.25
C THR A 852 50.47 -3.01 2.39
N VAL A 853 49.18 -2.98 2.02
CA VAL A 853 48.04 -2.93 2.95
C VAL A 853 47.29 -4.25 2.89
N SER A 854 46.77 -4.69 4.04
CA SER A 854 45.89 -5.86 4.13
C SER A 854 44.76 -5.63 5.13
N PHE A 855 43.57 -6.17 4.80
CA PHE A 855 42.38 -6.23 5.66
C PHE A 855 42.05 -7.66 6.11
N GLU A 856 43.04 -8.56 6.08
CA GLU A 856 42.85 -9.99 6.31
C GLU A 856 42.78 -10.39 7.79
N LYS A 857 42.39 -11.66 8.02
CA LYS A 857 42.40 -12.26 9.35
C LYS A 857 43.82 -12.33 9.92
N ARG A 858 43.89 -12.20 11.24
CA ARG A 858 45.12 -12.25 12.02
C ARG A 858 45.19 -13.47 12.92
N ASP A 859 46.37 -14.08 12.99
CA ASP A 859 46.71 -15.14 13.93
C ASP A 859 48.07 -14.87 14.59
N PHE A 860 48.17 -15.12 15.88
CA PHE A 860 49.34 -14.79 16.69
C PHE A 860 49.89 -16.00 17.42
N THR A 861 51.20 -16.19 17.29
CA THR A 861 51.99 -17.18 18.02
C THR A 861 53.25 -16.52 18.58
N GLY A 862 53.42 -16.59 19.89
CA GLY A 862 54.65 -16.24 20.56
C GLY A 862 55.47 -17.49 20.86
N LYS A 863 56.79 -17.43 20.71
CA LYS A 863 57.70 -18.56 20.95
C LYS A 863 58.83 -18.14 21.87
N PHE A 864 59.12 -18.97 22.85
CA PHE A 864 60.23 -18.83 23.78
C PHE A 864 61.05 -20.12 23.74
N LYS A 865 62.35 -20.03 23.41
CA LYS A 865 63.23 -21.17 23.17
C LYS A 865 64.34 -21.24 24.21
N VAL A 866 64.52 -22.44 24.75
CA VAL A 866 65.61 -22.79 25.67
C VAL A 866 66.40 -23.93 25.03
N GLY A 867 67.60 -23.62 24.54
CA GLY A 867 68.36 -24.55 23.70
C GLY A 867 67.58 -24.91 22.42
N THR A 868 67.31 -26.20 22.19
CA THR A 868 66.52 -26.67 21.04
C THR A 868 65.03 -26.80 21.33
N LYS A 869 64.59 -26.59 22.58
CA LYS A 869 63.18 -26.76 22.97
C LYS A 869 62.42 -25.43 22.86
N GLU A 870 61.20 -25.50 22.33
CA GLU A 870 60.33 -24.35 22.08
C GLU A 870 59.10 -24.43 22.99
N TYR A 871 58.73 -23.30 23.58
CA TYR A 871 57.55 -23.10 24.42
C TYR A 871 56.72 -21.95 23.86
N GLU A 872 55.43 -22.16 23.64
CA GLU A 872 54.55 -21.09 23.14
C GLU A 872 54.06 -20.15 24.25
N TYR A 873 53.85 -18.88 23.90
CA TYR A 873 53.06 -17.92 24.65
C TYR A 873 51.99 -17.29 23.74
N TYR A 874 50.86 -16.92 24.32
CA TYR A 874 49.64 -16.74 23.51
C TYR A 874 49.07 -15.32 23.49
N SER A 875 49.61 -14.44 24.33
CA SER A 875 49.16 -13.05 24.50
C SER A 875 50.28 -12.14 24.96
N VAL A 876 50.09 -10.85 24.76
CA VAL A 876 51.02 -9.78 25.15
C VAL A 876 50.24 -8.67 25.85
N ASN A 877 50.70 -8.28 27.04
CA ASN A 877 50.07 -7.30 27.92
C ASN A 877 48.60 -7.59 28.25
N ASP A 878 48.16 -8.86 28.10
CA ASP A 878 46.83 -9.29 28.50
C ASP A 878 46.82 -9.69 29.98
N THR A 879 45.68 -9.53 30.65
CA THR A 879 45.61 -9.42 32.11
C THR A 879 45.21 -10.71 32.81
N ILE A 880 45.15 -11.84 32.10
CA ILE A 880 44.62 -13.09 32.62
C ILE A 880 45.49 -14.28 32.19
N VAL A 881 46.26 -14.87 33.08
CA VAL A 881 46.40 -16.34 33.10
C VAL A 881 45.35 -16.80 34.11
N ARG A 882 44.23 -17.33 33.63
CA ARG A 882 43.04 -17.62 34.44
C ARG A 882 43.35 -18.82 35.33
N LEU A 883 43.87 -18.57 36.53
CA LEU A 883 44.06 -19.61 37.54
C LEU A 883 42.68 -20.21 37.90
N GLY A 884 42.36 -21.36 37.31
CA GLY A 884 41.15 -22.15 37.59
C GLY A 884 39.95 -21.97 36.65
N GLY A 885 40.03 -21.13 35.61
CA GLY A 885 38.93 -20.94 34.64
C GLY A 885 39.18 -21.67 33.32
N LYS A 886 38.20 -22.41 32.79
CA LYS A 886 38.25 -22.93 31.41
C LYS A 886 37.75 -21.85 30.42
N PRO A 887 38.42 -21.65 29.27
CA PRO A 887 39.74 -22.19 28.92
C PRO A 887 40.89 -21.44 29.62
N SER A 888 41.94 -22.19 29.99
CA SER A 888 43.18 -21.67 30.57
C SER A 888 44.31 -21.80 29.53
N TYR A 889 45.10 -20.76 29.35
CA TYR A 889 46.34 -20.74 28.57
C TYR A 889 47.45 -20.36 29.55
N ASP A 890 48.59 -21.04 29.42
CA ASP A 890 49.55 -21.17 30.50
C ASP A 890 50.72 -20.18 30.43
N ALA A 891 50.77 -19.31 29.40
CA ALA A 891 51.85 -18.34 29.20
C ALA A 891 51.39 -17.00 28.59
N ASN A 892 51.78 -15.88 29.22
CA ASN A 892 51.54 -14.51 28.77
C ASN A 892 52.82 -13.66 28.91
N LEU A 893 53.06 -12.77 27.94
CA LEU A 893 54.20 -11.86 27.95
C LEU A 893 53.77 -10.46 28.40
N TYR A 894 54.44 -9.86 29.37
CA TYR A 894 54.29 -8.44 29.70
C TYR A 894 55.54 -7.67 29.26
N THR A 895 55.34 -6.45 28.79
CA THR A 895 56.36 -5.53 28.27
C THR A 895 56.32 -4.23 29.05
N PHE A 896 57.22 -3.29 28.71
CA PHE A 896 57.25 -1.95 29.33
C PHE A 896 55.95 -1.14 29.17
N ARG A 897 55.07 -1.51 28.23
CA ARG A 897 53.76 -0.89 28.05
C ARG A 897 52.77 -1.25 29.16
N TYR A 898 53.01 -2.34 29.89
CA TYR A 898 52.15 -2.80 30.98
C TYR A 898 52.78 -2.47 32.33
N VAL A 899 52.57 -1.24 32.78
CA VAL A 899 53.18 -0.71 34.02
C VAL A 899 52.32 -0.98 35.25
N LYS A 900 52.93 -1.00 36.44
CA LYS A 900 52.22 -1.26 37.72
C LYS A 900 51.14 -0.22 38.03
N GLU A 901 51.42 1.06 37.80
CA GLU A 901 50.50 2.18 38.06
C GLU A 901 50.41 3.03 36.79
N PRO A 902 49.48 2.73 35.85
CA PRO A 902 49.36 3.48 34.59
C PRO A 902 48.84 4.90 34.82
N HIS A 903 48.05 5.11 35.86
CA HIS A 903 47.60 6.43 36.31
C HIS A 903 47.59 6.49 37.84
N PRO A 904 47.73 7.68 38.44
CA PRO A 904 47.64 7.85 39.88
C PRO A 904 46.39 7.19 40.47
N GLY A 905 46.58 6.27 41.40
CA GLY A 905 45.49 5.56 42.08
C GLY A 905 44.89 4.37 41.31
N LEU A 906 45.44 4.02 40.14
CA LEU A 906 45.09 2.80 39.42
C LEU A 906 46.26 1.84 39.41
N THR A 907 46.02 0.58 39.79
CA THR A 907 47.04 -0.47 39.73
C THR A 907 46.67 -1.49 38.66
N ASN A 908 47.64 -1.88 37.84
CA ASN A 908 47.53 -3.03 36.96
C ASN A 908 47.91 -4.30 37.73
N PRO A 909 46.99 -5.18 38.16
CA PRO A 909 47.37 -6.42 38.82
C PRO A 909 47.97 -7.45 37.83
N ILE A 910 48.92 -8.23 38.34
CA ILE A 910 49.39 -9.49 37.75
C ILE A 910 49.25 -10.59 38.81
N GLY A 911 48.68 -11.73 38.42
CA GLY A 911 48.42 -12.84 39.35
C GLY A 911 49.72 -13.43 39.92
N SER A 912 49.87 -13.43 41.25
CA SER A 912 51.12 -13.79 41.94
C SER A 912 51.48 -15.28 41.97
N LYS A 913 50.56 -16.18 41.59
CA LYS A 913 50.76 -17.64 41.60
C LYS A 913 51.21 -18.17 40.24
N ALA A 914 52.42 -17.79 39.81
CA ALA A 914 53.02 -18.20 38.54
C ALA A 914 54.56 -18.22 38.64
N LEU A 915 55.21 -18.84 37.65
CA LEU A 915 56.64 -18.63 37.41
C LEU A 915 56.79 -17.38 36.54
N PHE A 916 57.62 -16.44 36.96
CA PHE A 916 57.96 -15.26 36.16
C PHE A 916 59.41 -15.33 35.72
N ILE A 917 59.63 -15.24 34.41
CA ILE A 917 60.95 -15.18 33.81
C ILE A 917 61.11 -13.77 33.24
N ILE A 918 62.08 -13.02 33.75
CA ILE A 918 62.41 -11.69 33.26
C ILE A 918 63.59 -11.86 32.30
N GLY A 919 63.44 -11.34 31.09
CA GLY A 919 64.49 -11.37 30.08
C GLY A 919 64.76 -10.00 29.48
N ARG A 920 65.96 -9.85 28.94
CA ARG A 920 66.40 -8.64 28.23
C ARG A 920 66.95 -9.02 26.86
N ASN A 921 66.41 -8.39 25.82
CA ASN A 921 66.81 -8.51 24.42
C ASN A 921 67.88 -7.46 24.07
N ASP A 922 68.65 -7.73 23.01
CA ASP A 922 69.57 -6.72 22.46
C ASP A 922 68.84 -5.55 21.77
N GLN A 923 67.61 -5.79 21.31
CA GLN A 923 66.75 -4.83 20.61
C GLN A 923 65.29 -4.99 21.08
N PRO A 924 64.42 -3.97 20.93
CA PRO A 924 63.01 -4.09 21.23
C PRO A 924 62.35 -5.23 20.44
N LEU A 925 61.50 -6.01 21.10
CA LEU A 925 60.78 -7.11 20.46
C LEU A 925 59.84 -6.57 19.37
N LYS A 926 59.90 -7.15 18.17
CA LYS A 926 59.01 -6.83 17.06
C LYS A 926 58.33 -8.07 16.50
N VAL A 927 57.08 -7.91 16.05
CA VAL A 927 56.36 -8.98 15.35
C VAL A 927 56.98 -9.23 13.98
N ASN A 928 56.96 -10.49 13.53
CA ASN A 928 57.43 -10.90 12.20
C ASN A 928 58.88 -10.49 11.88
N SER A 929 59.72 -10.36 12.91
CA SER A 929 61.12 -9.95 12.79
C SER A 929 62.11 -11.08 13.11
N GLY A 930 61.63 -12.32 13.12
CA GLY A 930 62.42 -13.50 13.45
C GLY A 930 62.67 -13.68 14.95
N ASP A 931 63.73 -14.42 15.25
CA ASP A 931 64.17 -14.80 16.58
C ASP A 931 65.06 -13.71 17.20
N PHE A 932 64.76 -13.31 18.44
CA PHE A 932 65.54 -12.34 19.22
C PHE A 932 66.34 -13.05 20.32
N ASP A 933 67.66 -12.85 20.32
CA ASP A 933 68.50 -13.31 21.41
C ASP A 933 68.24 -12.50 22.68
N ALA A 934 68.11 -13.21 23.80
CA ALA A 934 67.79 -12.64 25.09
C ALA A 934 68.62 -13.30 26.20
N THR A 935 68.81 -12.54 27.29
CA THR A 935 69.41 -13.06 28.52
C THR A 935 68.37 -13.05 29.63
N VAL A 936 68.20 -14.17 30.34
CA VAL A 936 67.36 -14.22 31.54
C VAL A 936 68.02 -13.40 32.64
N THR A 937 67.41 -12.29 33.04
CA THR A 937 67.97 -11.37 34.07
C THR A 937 67.49 -11.70 35.46
N GLN A 938 66.31 -12.31 35.59
CA GLN A 938 65.74 -12.71 36.87
C GLN A 938 64.71 -13.83 36.67
N ILE A 939 64.55 -14.69 37.68
CA ILE A 939 63.45 -15.66 37.78
C ILE A 939 62.80 -15.48 39.15
N VAL A 940 61.47 -15.32 39.17
CA VAL A 940 60.66 -15.22 40.40
C VAL A 940 59.66 -16.35 40.40
N ASP A 941 59.77 -17.28 41.37
CA ASP A 941 58.87 -18.43 41.47
C ASP A 941 57.77 -18.19 42.51
N GLY A 942 56.60 -17.78 42.03
CA GLY A 942 55.40 -17.57 42.83
C GLY A 942 54.49 -18.79 42.95
N ARG A 943 54.84 -19.93 42.33
CA ARG A 943 53.93 -21.10 42.28
C ARG A 943 53.67 -21.69 43.65
N ASN A 944 54.70 -21.70 44.50
CA ASN A 944 54.65 -22.26 45.86
C ASN A 944 54.81 -21.21 46.97
N ALA A 945 54.91 -19.92 46.63
CA ALA A 945 55.12 -18.82 47.58
C ALA A 945 54.19 -17.64 47.27
N THR A 946 54.08 -16.68 48.17
CA THR A 946 53.44 -15.39 47.85
C THR A 946 54.55 -14.44 47.44
N VAL A 947 54.54 -14.03 46.17
CA VAL A 947 55.54 -13.13 45.58
C VAL A 947 54.84 -11.89 45.01
N GLU A 948 55.58 -10.78 44.93
CA GLU A 948 55.16 -9.64 44.11
C GLU A 948 55.49 -9.94 42.64
N ALA A 949 54.52 -9.73 41.76
CA ALA A 949 54.73 -9.92 40.33
C ALA A 949 55.66 -8.83 39.76
N PRO A 950 56.65 -9.19 38.93
CA PRO A 950 57.59 -8.23 38.38
C PRO A 950 56.97 -7.40 37.25
N TYR A 951 57.38 -6.13 37.16
CA TYR A 951 57.09 -5.21 36.06
C TYR A 951 58.42 -4.71 35.48
N VAL A 952 58.43 -4.42 34.19
CA VAL A 952 59.60 -3.88 33.47
C VAL A 952 59.30 -2.48 32.96
N THR A 953 60.34 -1.68 32.76
CA THR A 953 60.22 -0.29 32.27
C THR A 953 61.08 -0.01 31.03
N ASP A 954 62.05 -0.88 30.72
CA ASP A 954 62.88 -0.76 29.54
C ASP A 954 62.23 -1.48 28.34
N LYS A 955 62.27 -0.85 27.17
CA LYS A 955 61.72 -1.39 25.91
C LYS A 955 62.36 -2.68 25.42
N ASN A 956 63.54 -3.01 25.93
CA ASN A 956 64.25 -4.26 25.63
C ASN A 956 63.92 -5.37 26.63
N GLU A 957 63.17 -5.09 27.69
CA GLU A 957 62.85 -6.04 28.75
C GLU A 957 61.42 -6.59 28.64
N TRP A 958 61.25 -7.81 29.11
CA TRP A 958 59.96 -8.49 29.13
C TRP A 958 59.84 -9.41 30.34
N VAL A 959 58.59 -9.70 30.72
CA VAL A 959 58.24 -10.65 31.76
C VAL A 959 57.37 -11.74 31.15
N LEU A 960 57.85 -12.97 31.11
CA LEU A 960 57.06 -14.13 30.73
C LEU A 960 56.46 -14.75 32.00
N GLN A 961 55.14 -14.61 32.16
CA GLN A 961 54.37 -15.28 33.19
C GLN A 961 53.95 -16.67 32.70
N VAL A 962 54.32 -17.73 33.42
CA VAL A 962 54.05 -19.13 33.05
C VAL A 962 53.41 -19.89 34.21
N THR A 963 52.46 -20.78 33.91
CA THR A 963 51.79 -21.66 34.88
C THR A 963 51.75 -23.12 34.39
N GLY A 964 51.24 -24.03 35.21
CA GLY A 964 51.07 -25.45 34.85
C GLY A 964 52.39 -26.20 34.62
N GLU A 965 52.31 -27.32 33.90
CA GLU A 965 53.47 -28.21 33.61
C GLU A 965 54.61 -27.48 32.90
N LYS A 966 54.28 -26.52 32.03
CA LYS A 966 55.27 -25.67 31.34
C LYS A 966 56.13 -24.89 32.33
N ALA A 967 55.52 -24.38 33.41
CA ALA A 967 56.26 -23.69 34.45
C ALA A 967 57.14 -24.63 35.27
N ASP A 968 56.68 -25.86 35.54
CA ASP A 968 57.50 -26.89 36.22
C ASP A 968 58.76 -27.23 35.46
N GLU A 969 58.64 -27.34 34.15
CA GLU A 969 59.77 -27.65 33.29
C GLU A 969 60.75 -26.47 33.15
N LEU A 970 60.23 -25.25 32.94
CA LEU A 970 61.05 -24.05 32.81
C LEU A 970 61.80 -23.73 34.11
N ALA A 971 61.17 -23.94 35.27
CA ALA A 971 61.82 -23.73 36.56
C ALA A 971 62.99 -24.69 36.82
N GLN A 972 62.97 -25.89 36.25
CA GLN A 972 64.07 -26.87 36.37
C GLN A 972 65.18 -26.63 35.35
N SER A 973 64.85 -26.06 34.19
CA SER A 973 65.76 -25.94 33.04
C SER A 973 66.48 -24.58 32.95
N LEU A 974 65.94 -23.53 33.58
CA LEU A 974 66.49 -22.17 33.51
C LEU A 974 67.11 -21.69 34.81
N LYS A 975 68.17 -20.90 34.68
CA LYS A 975 68.74 -20.06 35.73
C LYS A 975 69.00 -18.64 35.22
N THR A 976 69.13 -17.70 36.15
CA THR A 976 69.54 -16.33 35.83
C THR A 976 70.90 -16.34 35.10
N GLY A 977 71.01 -15.58 34.02
CA GLY A 977 72.17 -15.50 33.14
C GLY A 977 72.10 -16.41 31.90
N ASP A 978 71.13 -17.33 31.82
CA ASP A 978 70.99 -18.21 30.66
C ASP A 978 70.63 -17.42 29.39
N LYS A 979 71.15 -17.90 28.25
CA LYS A 979 70.82 -17.40 26.91
C LYS A 979 69.60 -18.14 26.38
N VAL A 980 68.62 -17.38 25.92
CA VAL A 980 67.34 -17.85 25.42
C VAL A 980 66.97 -17.06 24.17
N THR A 981 66.01 -17.55 23.41
CA THR A 981 65.51 -16.85 22.21
C THR A 981 64.02 -16.62 22.34
N ILE A 982 63.53 -15.46 21.92
CA ILE A 982 62.11 -15.12 21.93
C ILE A 982 61.67 -14.58 20.57
N SER A 983 60.48 -14.93 20.11
CA SER A 983 59.90 -14.39 18.87
C SER A 983 58.39 -14.20 18.99
N ALA A 984 57.89 -13.23 18.24
CA ALA A 984 56.48 -12.92 18.11
C ALA A 984 56.10 -12.97 16.62
N GLU A 985 55.17 -13.86 16.25
CA GLU A 985 54.68 -13.97 14.88
C GLU A 985 53.20 -13.56 14.83
N LEU A 986 52.88 -12.68 13.89
CA LEU A 986 51.54 -12.21 13.55
C LEU A 986 51.27 -12.50 12.07
N LYS A 987 50.60 -13.62 11.80
CA LYS A 987 50.21 -13.99 10.44
C LYS A 987 48.96 -13.23 10.02
N ILE A 988 49.03 -12.52 8.90
CA ILE A 988 47.92 -11.74 8.31
C ILE A 988 47.51 -12.39 6.99
N GLY A 989 46.40 -13.12 6.99
CA GLY A 989 45.99 -14.00 5.89
C GLY A 989 47.05 -15.07 5.67
N SER A 990 47.72 -15.04 4.51
CA SER A 990 48.87 -15.91 4.20
C SER A 990 50.23 -15.26 4.44
N SER A 991 50.29 -13.98 4.82
CA SER A 991 51.53 -13.21 4.95
C SER A 991 52.10 -13.24 6.38
N THR A 992 53.41 -13.37 6.48
CA THR A 992 54.22 -13.15 7.69
C THR A 992 55.25 -12.03 7.48
N ALA A 993 55.00 -11.11 6.54
CA ALA A 993 55.87 -9.97 6.31
C ALA A 993 55.97 -9.07 7.57
N PRO A 994 57.11 -8.39 7.80
CA PRO A 994 57.25 -7.43 8.89
C PRO A 994 56.12 -6.40 8.91
N VAL A 995 55.41 -6.34 10.04
CA VAL A 995 54.27 -5.44 10.24
C VAL A 995 54.79 -4.13 10.79
N LYS A 996 54.44 -3.02 10.13
CA LYS A 996 54.72 -1.68 10.67
C LYS A 996 53.64 -1.30 11.68
N VAL A 997 52.37 -1.34 11.27
CA VAL A 997 51.24 -1.04 12.14
C VAL A 997 50.09 -2.01 11.92
N HIS A 998 49.36 -2.30 12.98
CA HIS A 998 48.13 -3.08 12.92
C HIS A 998 47.14 -2.67 14.00
N ASN A 999 45.90 -2.40 13.60
CA ASN A 999 44.74 -2.29 14.49
C ASN A 999 43.64 -3.26 14.05
N SER A 1000 43.12 -4.03 14.99
CA SER A 1000 41.92 -4.83 14.73
C SER A 1000 40.70 -3.93 14.46
N SER A 1001 39.87 -4.33 13.50
CA SER A 1001 38.61 -3.68 13.17
C SER A 1001 37.43 -4.44 13.77
N MET A 1002 36.20 -3.99 13.52
CA MET A 1002 35.01 -4.73 13.91
C MET A 1002 34.62 -5.76 12.82
N TYR A 1003 34.24 -5.26 11.65
CA TYR A 1003 33.72 -6.08 10.56
C TYR A 1003 34.43 -5.74 9.26
N ARG A 1004 34.43 -6.70 8.33
CA ARG A 1004 34.71 -6.46 6.91
C ARG A 1004 33.40 -6.66 6.17
N PHE A 1005 32.84 -5.57 5.64
CA PHE A 1005 31.49 -5.58 5.08
C PHE A 1005 31.44 -5.41 3.56
N LEU A 1006 32.57 -5.08 2.95
CA LEU A 1006 32.79 -5.18 1.52
C LEU A 1006 34.07 -6.00 1.32
N TYR A 1007 33.96 -7.10 0.58
CA TYR A 1007 35.09 -7.97 0.27
C TYR A 1007 35.02 -8.42 -1.18
N ASN A 1008 36.09 -8.17 -1.94
CA ASN A 1008 36.13 -8.44 -3.37
C ASN A 1008 34.95 -7.82 -4.15
N GLY A 1009 34.53 -6.62 -3.79
CA GLY A 1009 33.39 -5.94 -4.42
C GLY A 1009 32.00 -6.48 -4.01
N VAL A 1010 31.94 -7.49 -3.13
CA VAL A 1010 30.70 -8.13 -2.69
C VAL A 1010 30.37 -7.76 -1.23
N TYR A 1011 29.09 -7.54 -0.95
CA TYR A 1011 28.58 -7.31 0.41
C TYR A 1011 28.84 -8.53 1.31
N ALA A 1012 29.41 -8.29 2.48
CA ALA A 1012 29.67 -9.29 3.51
C ALA A 1012 28.98 -8.90 4.81
N ALA A 1013 27.73 -9.32 4.99
CA ALA A 1013 26.95 -8.96 6.17
C ALA A 1013 27.63 -9.44 7.48
N PRO A 1014 27.49 -8.68 8.58
CA PRO A 1014 27.77 -9.19 9.93
C PRO A 1014 27.03 -10.52 10.20
N PRO A 1015 27.58 -11.41 11.04
CA PRO A 1015 26.94 -12.70 11.34
C PRO A 1015 25.57 -12.60 12.02
N LYS A 1016 25.32 -11.50 12.75
CA LYS A 1016 24.05 -11.25 13.44
C LYS A 1016 23.24 -10.25 12.64
N LYS A 1017 21.95 -10.56 12.46
CA LYS A 1017 21.01 -9.71 11.74
C LYS A 1017 20.84 -8.36 12.44
N GLU A 1018 20.77 -8.35 13.77
CA GLU A 1018 20.61 -7.14 14.56
C GLU A 1018 21.78 -6.18 14.34
N ASP A 1019 23.02 -6.72 14.30
CA ASP A 1019 24.21 -5.92 14.00
C ASP A 1019 24.16 -5.35 12.58
N ALA A 1020 23.69 -6.15 11.61
CA ALA A 1020 23.60 -5.77 10.19
C ALA A 1020 22.60 -4.64 9.94
N GLU A 1021 21.45 -4.66 10.63
CA GLU A 1021 20.34 -3.70 10.47
C GLU A 1021 20.45 -2.49 11.41
N THR A 1022 21.42 -2.49 12.33
CA THR A 1022 21.59 -1.38 13.27
C THR A 1022 22.13 -0.14 12.55
N ILE A 1023 21.30 0.91 12.50
CA ILE A 1023 21.65 2.24 12.00
C ILE A 1023 22.45 2.99 13.06
N ASN A 1024 23.69 3.38 12.74
CA ASN A 1024 24.57 4.10 13.66
C ASN A 1024 25.63 4.94 12.93
N PRO A 1025 26.29 5.89 13.63
CA PRO A 1025 27.52 6.48 13.13
C PRO A 1025 28.65 5.45 13.11
N THR A 1026 29.53 5.58 12.11
CA THR A 1026 30.57 4.57 11.83
C THR A 1026 31.85 5.19 11.28
N THR A 1027 32.99 4.59 11.65
CA THR A 1027 34.30 4.89 11.06
C THR A 1027 34.72 3.74 10.16
N ASN A 1028 34.99 4.01 8.89
CA ASN A 1028 35.28 3.00 7.88
C ASN A 1028 36.57 3.31 7.13
N LEU A 1029 37.22 2.26 6.64
CA LEU A 1029 38.42 2.35 5.83
C LEU A 1029 38.35 1.31 4.72
N GLY A 1030 38.56 1.76 3.49
CA GLY A 1030 38.50 0.91 2.30
C GLY A 1030 39.61 1.15 1.29
N MET A 1031 39.78 0.19 0.40
CA MET A 1031 40.80 0.19 -0.66
C MET A 1031 40.13 -0.04 -2.03
N THR A 1032 40.63 0.62 -3.06
CA THR A 1032 40.24 0.35 -4.46
C THR A 1032 40.81 -0.98 -4.95
N GLN A 1033 40.21 -1.56 -6.00
CA GLN A 1033 40.61 -2.87 -6.52
C GLN A 1033 42.07 -2.93 -6.97
N ASP A 1034 42.57 -1.85 -7.58
CA ASP A 1034 43.94 -1.68 -8.05
C ASP A 1034 44.93 -1.31 -6.93
N LYS A 1035 44.44 -1.10 -5.70
CA LYS A 1035 45.19 -0.69 -4.50
C LYS A 1035 45.91 0.65 -4.63
N SER A 1036 45.54 1.46 -5.63
CA SER A 1036 46.15 2.79 -5.84
C SER A 1036 45.62 3.84 -4.89
N LYS A 1037 44.39 3.66 -4.37
CA LYS A 1037 43.72 4.62 -3.50
C LYS A 1037 43.09 3.93 -2.30
N MET A 1038 43.30 4.54 -1.14
CA MET A 1038 42.61 4.20 0.10
C MET A 1038 41.64 5.32 0.46
N ILE A 1039 40.45 5.00 0.96
CA ILE A 1039 39.48 5.99 1.44
C ILE A 1039 39.12 5.67 2.88
N ILE A 1040 39.30 6.66 3.75
CA ILE A 1040 38.77 6.64 5.12
C ILE A 1040 37.49 7.47 5.10
N PHE A 1041 36.38 6.95 5.62
CA PHE A 1041 35.15 7.73 5.68
C PHE A 1041 34.37 7.52 6.99
N CYS A 1042 33.92 8.64 7.56
CA CYS A 1042 33.05 8.67 8.72
C CYS A 1042 31.61 8.96 8.27
N VAL A 1043 30.69 8.14 8.79
CA VAL A 1043 29.25 8.34 8.66
C VAL A 1043 28.77 8.89 10.00
N ASP A 1044 28.20 10.09 9.99
CA ASP A 1044 27.61 10.67 11.21
C ASP A 1044 26.23 10.06 11.49
N GLY A 1045 25.72 10.22 12.71
CA GLY A 1045 24.49 9.54 13.11
C GLY A 1045 23.98 9.95 14.48
N ARG A 1046 22.74 9.52 14.80
CA ARG A 1046 22.01 9.81 16.05
C ARG A 1046 21.67 11.28 16.26
N THR A 1047 21.49 12.05 15.19
CA THR A 1047 20.99 13.43 15.25
C THR A 1047 19.89 13.65 14.21
N ASP A 1048 19.11 14.75 14.32
CA ASP A 1048 18.06 15.08 13.35
C ASP A 1048 18.61 15.34 11.92
N ASN A 1049 19.88 15.75 11.84
CA ASN A 1049 20.57 16.03 10.58
C ASN A 1049 21.34 14.81 10.04
N ASP A 1050 21.58 13.80 10.87
CA ASP A 1050 22.36 12.62 10.54
C ASP A 1050 21.76 11.39 11.20
N ARG A 1051 21.07 10.57 10.39
CA ARG A 1051 20.42 9.34 10.87
C ARG A 1051 21.44 8.28 11.30
N GLY A 1052 22.53 8.17 10.55
CA GLY A 1052 23.41 7.00 10.52
C GLY A 1052 23.03 6.06 9.38
N LEU A 1053 23.89 5.06 9.15
CA LEU A 1053 23.68 4.01 8.17
C LEU A 1053 23.75 2.62 8.81
N ASP A 1054 23.01 1.68 8.25
CA ASP A 1054 23.21 0.25 8.49
C ASP A 1054 24.37 -0.30 7.63
N PHE A 1055 24.65 -1.61 7.72
CA PHE A 1055 25.74 -2.22 6.96
C PHE A 1055 25.48 -2.33 5.45
N TYR A 1056 24.24 -2.57 5.04
CA TYR A 1056 23.90 -2.69 3.63
C TYR A 1056 24.00 -1.32 2.95
N GLU A 1057 23.50 -0.27 3.61
CA GLU A 1057 23.62 1.11 3.17
C GLU A 1057 25.07 1.56 3.10
N ALA A 1058 25.88 1.29 4.14
CA ALA A 1058 27.32 1.58 4.11
C ALA A 1058 28.04 0.84 2.97
N TYR A 1059 27.61 -0.38 2.64
CA TYR A 1059 28.09 -1.12 1.46
C TYR A 1059 27.74 -0.40 0.15
N ARG A 1060 26.49 0.04 -0.04
CA ARG A 1060 26.06 0.76 -1.24
C ARG A 1060 26.81 2.08 -1.41
N VAL A 1061 27.02 2.80 -0.31
CA VAL A 1061 27.91 3.97 -0.27
C VAL A 1061 29.33 3.61 -0.69
N SER A 1062 29.89 2.52 -0.15
CA SER A 1062 31.25 2.07 -0.46
C SER A 1062 31.42 1.75 -1.94
N GLN A 1063 30.43 1.10 -2.56
CA GLN A 1063 30.44 0.85 -4.00
C GLN A 1063 30.41 2.15 -4.80
N LYS A 1064 29.56 3.11 -4.41
CA LYS A 1064 29.47 4.42 -5.06
C LYS A 1064 30.75 5.26 -4.89
N LEU A 1065 31.51 5.05 -3.81
CA LEU A 1065 32.86 5.61 -3.61
C LEU A 1065 33.96 4.85 -4.38
N GLY A 1066 33.64 3.77 -5.09
CA GLY A 1066 34.59 2.99 -5.89
C GLY A 1066 35.46 2.01 -5.09
N LEU A 1067 35.05 1.66 -3.87
CA LEU A 1067 35.81 0.76 -2.99
C LEU A 1067 35.57 -0.71 -3.33
N TYR A 1068 36.60 -1.53 -3.13
CA TYR A 1068 36.59 -2.97 -3.44
C TYR A 1068 36.67 -3.85 -2.18
N ASP A 1069 37.39 -3.38 -1.16
CA ASP A 1069 37.44 -3.99 0.16
C ASP A 1069 37.24 -2.90 1.22
N VAL A 1070 36.39 -3.14 2.23
CA VAL A 1070 36.11 -2.17 3.30
C VAL A 1070 35.95 -2.86 4.65
N ILE A 1071 36.64 -2.30 5.65
CA ILE A 1071 36.48 -2.63 7.05
C ILE A 1071 35.83 -1.47 7.81
N ARG A 1072 35.07 -1.83 8.84
CA ARG A 1072 34.47 -0.92 9.81
C ARG A 1072 35.21 -1.02 11.13
N PHE A 1073 35.63 0.10 11.68
CA PHE A 1073 36.18 0.24 13.03
C PHE A 1073 35.08 0.44 14.08
N ASP A 1074 35.45 0.75 15.33
CA ASP A 1074 34.49 1.14 16.35
C ASP A 1074 33.67 2.36 15.89
N GLY A 1075 32.41 2.40 16.30
CA GLY A 1075 31.45 3.40 15.86
C GLY A 1075 30.68 4.04 17.03
N GLY A 1076 29.45 4.47 16.77
CA GLY A 1076 28.68 5.18 17.79
C GLY A 1076 29.37 6.49 18.17
N GLY A 1077 29.36 6.83 19.47
CA GLY A 1077 30.04 8.02 20.00
C GLY A 1077 31.55 8.04 19.86
N SER A 1078 32.17 6.91 19.50
CA SER A 1078 33.61 6.85 19.19
C SER A 1078 33.93 7.41 17.81
N THR A 1079 32.95 7.52 16.91
CA THR A 1079 33.14 7.95 15.51
C THR A 1079 33.69 9.37 15.44
N VAL A 1080 34.95 9.52 15.07
CA VAL A 1080 35.61 10.83 14.98
C VAL A 1080 36.68 10.83 13.90
N MET A 1081 36.74 11.94 13.16
CA MET A 1081 37.78 12.25 12.18
C MET A 1081 38.38 13.63 12.48
N TRP A 1082 39.70 13.68 12.50
CA TRP A 1082 40.47 14.89 12.77
C TRP A 1082 41.42 15.19 11.61
N THR A 1083 41.59 16.47 11.27
CA THR A 1083 42.52 16.91 10.22
C THR A 1083 43.39 18.07 10.70
N TYR A 1084 44.61 18.16 10.18
CA TYR A 1084 45.52 19.29 10.37
C TYR A 1084 45.72 20.05 9.07
N GLU A 1085 45.28 21.31 9.03
CA GLU A 1085 45.39 22.19 7.87
C GLU A 1085 45.75 23.60 8.32
N ASN A 1086 46.62 24.29 7.57
CA ASN A 1086 46.96 25.71 7.81
C ASN A 1086 47.40 26.03 9.25
N GLY A 1087 48.13 25.11 9.88
CA GLY A 1087 48.61 25.29 11.25
C GLY A 1087 47.60 24.89 12.35
N VAL A 1088 46.39 24.50 11.98
CA VAL A 1088 45.28 24.22 12.91
C VAL A 1088 44.79 22.79 12.77
N GLY A 1089 44.69 22.10 13.90
CA GLY A 1089 44.07 20.78 14.00
C GLY A 1089 42.64 20.86 14.52
N LYS A 1090 41.70 20.17 13.88
CA LYS A 1090 40.30 20.13 14.34
C LYS A 1090 39.59 18.82 13.95
N VAL A 1091 38.59 18.46 14.75
CA VAL A 1091 37.56 17.49 14.37
C VAL A 1091 36.71 18.08 13.24
N ILE A 1092 36.42 17.29 12.22
CA ILE A 1092 35.70 17.74 11.01
C ILE A 1092 34.29 17.19 10.87
N ASN A 1093 33.99 16.03 11.47
CA ASN A 1093 32.65 15.44 11.47
C ASN A 1093 31.86 15.82 12.74
N HIS A 1094 30.57 15.56 12.76
CA HIS A 1094 29.72 15.77 13.93
C HIS A 1094 29.74 14.53 14.84
N VAL A 1095 30.44 14.67 15.97
CA VAL A 1095 30.44 13.63 17.01
C VAL A 1095 29.05 13.45 17.62
N SER A 1096 28.63 12.19 17.83
CA SER A 1096 27.25 11.90 18.27
C SER A 1096 27.02 12.05 19.77
N ASP A 1097 28.08 12.07 20.58
CA ASP A 1097 27.96 12.20 22.03
C ASP A 1097 27.72 13.67 22.41
N SER A 1098 26.71 13.91 23.25
CA SER A 1098 26.35 15.27 23.70
C SER A 1098 27.46 15.97 24.49
N ASN A 1099 28.38 15.21 25.07
CA ASN A 1099 29.53 15.72 25.83
C ASN A 1099 30.75 16.02 24.95
N GLY A 1100 30.62 15.90 23.62
CA GLY A 1100 31.70 16.12 22.66
C GLY A 1100 32.49 14.85 22.33
N GLU A 1101 33.74 15.04 21.92
CA GLU A 1101 34.61 13.96 21.46
C GLU A 1101 34.86 12.91 22.56
N ARG A 1102 34.63 11.63 22.23
CA ARG A 1102 34.86 10.52 23.15
C ARG A 1102 36.35 10.15 23.22
N SER A 1103 36.85 9.93 24.43
CA SER A 1103 38.16 9.30 24.62
C SER A 1103 38.09 7.79 24.30
N CYS A 1104 39.05 7.29 23.52
CA CYS A 1104 39.16 5.91 23.06
C CYS A 1104 40.54 5.35 23.45
N MET A 1105 40.75 4.04 23.24
CA MET A 1105 42.04 3.42 23.60
C MET A 1105 43.05 3.36 22.48
N ASN A 1106 42.61 3.44 21.24
CA ASN A 1106 43.48 3.24 20.09
C ASN A 1106 43.00 4.06 18.89
N TYR A 1107 43.98 4.51 18.12
CA TYR A 1107 43.80 5.44 17.01
C TYR A 1107 44.66 5.03 15.81
N LEU A 1108 44.29 5.53 14.64
CA LEU A 1108 45.10 5.50 13.42
C LEU A 1108 45.35 6.93 12.96
N HIS A 1109 46.62 7.23 12.73
CA HIS A 1109 47.10 8.51 12.21
C HIS A 1109 47.69 8.30 10.81
N VAL A 1110 47.38 9.24 9.92
CA VAL A 1110 47.96 9.34 8.58
C VAL A 1110 49.01 10.44 8.59
N ARG A 1111 50.19 10.12 8.07
CA ARG A 1111 51.37 10.97 8.09
C ARG A 1111 51.89 11.21 6.69
N VAL A 1112 52.48 12.39 6.51
CA VAL A 1112 53.27 12.72 5.31
C VAL A 1112 54.70 12.96 5.76
N LEU A 1113 55.60 12.08 5.34
CA LEU A 1113 57.04 12.20 5.58
C LEU A 1113 57.58 13.44 4.86
N GLU A 1114 58.45 14.19 5.54
CA GLU A 1114 59.10 15.38 4.97
C GLU A 1114 60.10 15.01 3.85
#